data_AF-A0A4R9JAV0-F1
#
_entry.id   AF-A0A4R9JAV0-F1
#
_cell.length_a   1.000
_cell.length_b   1.000
_cell.length_c   1.000
_cell.angle_alpha   90.00
_cell.angle_beta   90.00
_cell.angle_gamma   90.00
#
_symmetry.space_group_name_H-M   'P 1'
#
loop_
_entity.id
_entity.type
_entity.pdbx_description
1 polymer ?
#
loop_
_entity_poly.entity_id
_entity_poly.type
_entity_poly.pdbx_seq_one_letter_code
_entity_poly.pdbx_strand_id
1 'polypeptide(L)'
;MNYRSVRRSVFSFVVCTMFFAGSASLFADPYWGTFKKDSCTSIFPGKRQYSAILYGIPSGQSWETTCANMGATINGQVFTKPSRCKNTGLNMWGEFDLIDDSCEANWSATDDGGGYNWTHKNDGCQTSGTYAGKRKYSSRIWNVVGVTWEAACAQLPITIAGKTYTTPTKCVNTGTTGMWGEWYVADSSCESAPKAYARGTQDSLKRSGTLSGYVDLHTHPMAHLGFGGVIFHGAPYGEPATALADCPSMSNEGHSAGHSRVEAIVQDDIIGALLSTAKHDNRGYASFPYWPANNSYTHQTMYYEWIKRAYEGGLRTMVVLAVNGDYMFGATDNGLPDIIKGIAIATDPVYDLNDMNTLRRQTQAVYDMQTWIDQKSGGAGLGWFRIVKTPAEAQSVIAAGKLAVVLGAEVDYLVDCTTTTCTDSMITQGVQAMYDAGLRYIFPIHLKTNGFGGAGLYNILGSGTKYDCKHYGQDCNVAGLTSYGPKIMKALMQKGMIIDVGHMSARSLEGALTYAEQQAYPGIVTGHTGVYDMANKANRHEANPTGAALKRIIALGGMIGLIPGQGNLDEVGEWRQNSDGSYISHACGGTTQTFAQSYQYLRNLIGDQAYDGRISVGTDFNGFAHMPGPRYGTRACPGGVSTIAQPDSAKVGYPFAPDASIRKAATLSALPSLGKYTFGNRTFDFNTEGASHIGLMPDFFEDLRQQGLKRSDLEPVYRSADFFTTMWANAVTRGASIQ
;
A
#
# COMPACT_ATOMS: atom_id res chain seq x y z
N MET A 1 -16.67 -43.40 -72.54
CA MET A 1 -16.84 -44.69 -73.24
C MET A 1 -17.97 -45.47 -72.57
N ASN A 2 -18.66 -46.25 -73.40
CA ASN A 2 -19.95 -46.91 -73.19
C ASN A 2 -20.06 -47.91 -72.02
N TYR A 3 -21.24 -47.89 -71.39
CA TYR A 3 -22.14 -49.01 -71.05
C TYR A 3 -21.57 -50.43 -70.80
N ARG A 4 -21.98 -51.01 -69.65
CA ARG A 4 -22.70 -52.33 -69.46
C ARG A 4 -22.42 -52.87 -68.04
N SER A 5 -23.39 -52.91 -67.13
CA SER A 5 -24.54 -53.84 -66.97
C SER A 5 -24.28 -54.98 -65.97
N VAL A 6 -24.85 -54.83 -64.77
CA VAL A 6 -25.70 -55.77 -64.01
C VAL A 6 -25.31 -57.26 -63.87
N ARG A 7 -25.12 -57.72 -62.62
CA ARG A 7 -25.96 -58.69 -61.82
C ARG A 7 -25.15 -59.15 -60.59
N ARG A 8 -25.55 -58.81 -59.35
CA ARG A 8 -26.52 -59.50 -58.45
C ARG A 8 -26.15 -60.97 -58.19
N SER A 9 -26.09 -61.53 -56.98
CA SER A 9 -26.29 -61.12 -55.58
C SER A 9 -25.98 -62.37 -54.71
N VAL A 10 -25.96 -62.21 -53.37
CA VAL A 10 -26.34 -63.18 -52.27
C VAL A 10 -25.17 -63.47 -51.29
N PHE A 11 -25.27 -63.38 -49.96
CA PHE A 11 -26.28 -62.92 -48.97
C PHE A 11 -25.57 -62.71 -47.60
N SER A 12 -26.06 -61.77 -46.77
CA SER A 12 -26.19 -61.81 -45.29
C SER A 12 -24.94 -61.86 -44.38
N PHE A 13 -24.88 -61.25 -43.19
CA PHE A 13 -25.78 -60.42 -42.35
C PHE A 13 -24.86 -59.79 -41.28
N VAL A 14 -24.96 -58.49 -40.98
CA VAL A 14 -24.67 -57.95 -39.63
C VAL A 14 -25.67 -56.84 -39.33
N VAL A 15 -26.37 -57.01 -38.21
CA VAL A 15 -27.39 -56.14 -37.66
C VAL A 15 -26.74 -54.81 -37.24
N CYS A 16 -27.26 -53.70 -37.76
CA CYS A 16 -26.92 -52.35 -37.31
C CYS A 16 -28.12 -51.80 -36.54
N THR A 17 -27.96 -51.63 -35.23
CA THR A 17 -28.92 -51.00 -34.34
C THR A 17 -28.99 -49.50 -34.67
N MET A 18 -30.08 -49.05 -35.30
CA MET A 18 -30.35 -47.62 -35.51
C MET A 18 -30.77 -47.00 -34.18
N PHE A 19 -29.98 -46.04 -33.70
CA PHE A 19 -30.43 -45.09 -32.70
C PHE A 19 -31.54 -44.22 -33.31
N PHE A 20 -32.72 -44.23 -32.70
CA PHE A 20 -33.77 -43.27 -32.96
C PHE A 20 -33.27 -41.86 -32.60
N ALA A 21 -33.14 -40.99 -33.59
CA ALA A 21 -33.03 -39.57 -33.37
C ALA A 21 -34.38 -39.07 -32.82
N GLY A 22 -34.44 -38.88 -31.50
CA GLY A 22 -35.52 -38.13 -30.88
C GLY A 22 -35.49 -36.69 -31.41
N SER A 23 -36.62 -36.24 -31.94
CA SER A 23 -36.89 -34.85 -32.25
C SER A 23 -36.72 -34.00 -30.99
N ALA A 24 -35.57 -33.33 -30.85
CA ALA A 24 -35.39 -32.29 -29.86
C ALA A 24 -36.28 -31.10 -30.26
N SER A 25 -37.31 -30.87 -29.47
CA SER A 25 -38.13 -29.67 -29.54
C SER A 25 -37.24 -28.43 -29.44
N LEU A 26 -37.31 -27.55 -30.44
CA LEU A 26 -36.74 -26.20 -30.42
C LEU A 26 -37.55 -25.35 -29.42
N PHE A 27 -37.31 -25.53 -28.12
CA PHE A 27 -37.69 -24.51 -27.14
C PHE A 27 -36.47 -23.61 -26.96
N ALA A 28 -36.63 -22.31 -27.24
CA ALA A 28 -35.58 -21.33 -27.00
C ALA A 28 -35.23 -21.33 -25.50
N ASP A 29 -33.94 -21.36 -25.18
CA ASP A 29 -33.48 -21.23 -23.80
C ASP A 29 -34.00 -19.92 -23.18
N PRO A 30 -34.25 -19.86 -21.86
CA PRO A 30 -34.68 -18.64 -21.20
C PRO A 30 -33.73 -17.47 -21.51
N TYR A 31 -34.29 -16.30 -21.79
CA TYR A 31 -33.49 -15.11 -22.09
C TYR A 31 -34.15 -13.83 -21.56
N TRP A 32 -33.33 -12.85 -21.19
CA TRP A 32 -33.80 -11.53 -20.81
C TRP A 32 -34.18 -10.71 -22.05
N GLY A 33 -35.33 -10.04 -22.00
CA GLY A 33 -35.66 -8.96 -22.91
C GLY A 33 -34.79 -7.71 -22.69
N THR A 34 -35.18 -6.60 -23.30
CA THR A 34 -34.46 -5.33 -23.14
C THR A 34 -34.48 -4.85 -21.70
N PHE A 35 -33.31 -4.55 -21.14
CA PHE A 35 -33.18 -3.95 -19.82
C PHE A 35 -33.63 -2.49 -19.83
N LYS A 36 -34.56 -2.15 -18.93
CA LYS A 36 -35.05 -0.80 -18.68
C LYS A 36 -34.32 -0.21 -17.49
N LYS A 37 -33.87 1.05 -17.59
CA LYS A 37 -33.34 1.84 -16.47
C LYS A 37 -34.50 2.36 -15.61
N ASP A 38 -34.55 1.98 -14.34
CA ASP A 38 -35.60 2.37 -13.40
C ASP A 38 -35.08 3.38 -12.34
N SER A 39 -35.80 3.49 -11.22
CA SER A 39 -35.52 4.43 -10.12
C SER A 39 -34.29 4.03 -9.28
N CYS A 40 -33.73 5.01 -8.57
CA CYS A 40 -32.76 4.73 -7.52
C CYS A 40 -33.44 3.90 -6.41
N THR A 41 -32.77 2.84 -5.97
CA THR A 41 -33.26 1.93 -4.91
C THR A 41 -32.47 2.07 -3.61
N SER A 42 -31.30 2.72 -3.65
CA SER A 42 -30.47 3.01 -2.48
C SER A 42 -29.70 4.31 -2.71
N ILE A 43 -29.57 5.12 -1.65
CA ILE A 43 -28.72 6.32 -1.65
C ILE A 43 -27.28 6.04 -1.18
N PHE A 44 -27.04 4.93 -0.48
CA PHE A 44 -25.70 4.55 -0.04
C PHE A 44 -25.58 3.02 0.24
N PRO A 45 -24.68 2.31 -0.47
CA PRO A 45 -24.06 2.75 -1.71
C PRO A 45 -25.16 3.09 -2.74
N GLY A 46 -24.91 4.07 -3.62
CA GLY A 46 -25.87 4.49 -4.64
C GLY A 46 -26.24 3.32 -5.54
N LYS A 47 -27.52 2.94 -5.59
CA LYS A 47 -28.00 1.88 -6.47
C LYS A 47 -29.17 2.31 -7.32
N ARG A 48 -29.21 1.82 -8.55
CA ARG A 48 -30.30 1.96 -9.47
C ARG A 48 -30.83 0.61 -9.92
N GLN A 49 -32.15 0.47 -9.92
CA GLN A 49 -32.80 -0.71 -10.45
C GLN A 49 -32.79 -0.70 -11.99
N TYR A 50 -32.58 -1.87 -12.57
CA TYR A 50 -32.89 -2.18 -13.95
C TYR A 50 -33.81 -3.40 -13.99
N SER A 51 -34.77 -3.43 -14.92
CA SER A 51 -35.72 -4.53 -15.05
C SER A 51 -35.86 -5.02 -16.49
N ALA A 52 -36.08 -6.33 -16.65
CA ALA A 52 -36.37 -6.97 -17.93
C ALA A 52 -37.34 -8.14 -17.76
N ILE A 53 -38.17 -8.40 -18.78
CA ILE A 53 -39.03 -9.59 -18.84
C ILE A 53 -38.17 -10.81 -19.17
N LEU A 54 -38.42 -11.92 -18.49
CA LEU A 54 -37.87 -13.22 -18.81
C LEU A 54 -38.75 -13.93 -19.83
N TYR A 55 -38.20 -14.21 -21.00
CA TYR A 55 -38.85 -14.96 -22.08
C TYR A 55 -38.26 -16.38 -22.18
N GLY A 56 -38.92 -17.26 -22.94
CA GLY A 56 -38.40 -18.60 -23.23
C GLY A 56 -38.43 -19.58 -22.05
N ILE A 57 -39.30 -19.38 -21.06
CA ILE A 57 -39.41 -20.27 -19.90
C ILE A 57 -39.98 -21.64 -20.34
N PRO A 58 -39.27 -22.77 -20.13
CA PRO A 58 -39.72 -24.08 -20.57
C PRO A 58 -41.05 -24.51 -19.93
N SER A 59 -41.90 -25.17 -20.73
CA SER A 59 -43.17 -25.71 -20.25
C SER A 59 -42.93 -26.70 -19.09
N GLY A 60 -43.61 -26.47 -17.96
CA GLY A 60 -43.46 -27.27 -16.74
C GLY A 60 -42.43 -26.75 -15.73
N GLN A 61 -41.63 -25.72 -16.06
CA GLN A 61 -40.80 -25.02 -15.06
C GLN A 61 -41.55 -23.85 -14.43
N SER A 62 -41.33 -23.64 -13.13
CA SER A 62 -41.79 -22.45 -12.42
C SER A 62 -41.04 -21.23 -12.95
N TRP A 63 -41.80 -20.19 -13.30
CA TRP A 63 -41.24 -18.92 -13.76
C TRP A 63 -40.27 -18.32 -12.73
N GLU A 64 -40.60 -18.43 -11.44
CA GLU A 64 -39.79 -17.94 -10.33
C GLU A 64 -38.48 -18.71 -10.23
N THR A 65 -38.54 -20.04 -10.40
CA THR A 65 -37.35 -20.91 -10.35
C THR A 65 -36.42 -20.62 -11.52
N THR A 66 -36.96 -20.46 -12.73
CA THR A 66 -36.16 -20.09 -13.90
C THR A 66 -35.53 -18.72 -13.74
N CYS A 67 -36.29 -17.72 -13.24
CA CYS A 67 -35.78 -16.38 -12.98
C CYS A 67 -34.67 -16.36 -11.92
N ALA A 68 -34.83 -17.07 -10.80
CA ALA A 68 -33.86 -17.09 -9.70
C ALA A 68 -32.50 -17.71 -10.08
N ASN A 69 -32.44 -18.46 -11.18
CA ASN A 69 -31.23 -19.12 -11.69
C ASN A 69 -30.66 -18.45 -12.95
N MET A 70 -31.25 -17.35 -13.41
CA MET A 70 -30.86 -16.69 -14.65
C MET A 70 -30.00 -15.44 -14.39
N GLY A 71 -28.70 -15.53 -14.68
CA GLY A 71 -27.78 -14.39 -14.57
C GLY A 71 -27.97 -13.34 -15.67
N ALA A 72 -27.33 -12.18 -15.53
CA ALA A 72 -27.28 -11.12 -16.54
C ALA A 72 -25.97 -10.32 -16.43
N THR A 73 -25.54 -9.68 -17.52
CA THR A 73 -24.52 -8.64 -17.47
C THR A 73 -25.15 -7.33 -17.93
N ILE A 74 -25.19 -6.32 -17.05
CA ILE A 74 -25.88 -5.05 -17.28
C ILE A 74 -24.87 -3.94 -16.98
N ASN A 75 -24.60 -3.06 -17.95
CA ASN A 75 -23.57 -2.01 -17.84
C ASN A 75 -22.21 -2.51 -17.31
N GLY A 76 -21.78 -3.71 -17.72
CA GLY A 76 -20.52 -4.31 -17.30
C GLY A 76 -20.53 -4.96 -15.91
N GLN A 77 -21.60 -4.83 -15.11
CA GLN A 77 -21.76 -5.55 -13.85
C GLN A 77 -22.37 -6.93 -14.11
N VAL A 78 -21.70 -7.98 -13.64
CA VAL A 78 -22.12 -9.38 -13.82
C VAL A 78 -22.94 -9.82 -12.60
N PHE A 79 -24.14 -10.32 -12.87
CA PHE A 79 -25.05 -10.90 -11.89
C PHE A 79 -25.20 -12.39 -12.18
N THR A 80 -24.94 -13.22 -11.17
CA THR A 80 -25.19 -14.67 -11.27
C THR A 80 -26.67 -15.01 -11.14
N LYS A 81 -27.49 -14.08 -10.61
CA LYS A 81 -28.95 -14.13 -10.54
C LYS A 81 -29.54 -12.72 -10.36
N PRO A 82 -30.84 -12.49 -10.62
CA PRO A 82 -31.49 -11.21 -10.38
C PRO A 82 -31.50 -10.86 -8.89
N SER A 83 -31.52 -9.56 -8.57
CA SER A 83 -31.72 -9.11 -7.19
C SER A 83 -33.10 -9.51 -6.68
N ARG A 84 -34.12 -9.47 -7.55
CA ARG A 84 -35.50 -9.90 -7.27
C ARG A 84 -36.15 -10.48 -8.53
N CYS A 85 -37.08 -11.42 -8.33
CA CYS A 85 -37.96 -11.94 -9.38
C CYS A 85 -39.40 -11.54 -9.07
N LYS A 86 -40.08 -10.91 -10.03
CA LYS A 86 -41.43 -10.36 -9.84
C LYS A 86 -42.39 -10.94 -10.86
N ASN A 87 -43.28 -11.81 -10.38
CA ASN A 87 -44.40 -12.32 -11.18
C ASN A 87 -45.55 -11.31 -11.16
N THR A 88 -45.98 -10.82 -12.32
CA THR A 88 -47.15 -9.93 -12.44
C THR A 88 -48.42 -10.64 -12.90
N GLY A 89 -48.41 -11.98 -12.94
CA GLY A 89 -49.47 -12.82 -13.49
C GLY A 89 -49.48 -12.89 -15.02
N LEU A 90 -48.94 -11.88 -15.70
CA LEU A 90 -48.78 -11.85 -17.16
C LEU A 90 -47.34 -12.10 -17.61
N ASN A 91 -46.36 -11.67 -16.82
CA ASN A 91 -44.94 -11.80 -17.13
C ASN A 91 -44.12 -12.08 -15.87
N MET A 92 -42.98 -12.75 -16.04
CA MET A 92 -41.93 -12.83 -15.03
C MET A 92 -40.87 -11.77 -15.31
N TRP A 93 -40.59 -10.92 -14.33
CA TRP A 93 -39.57 -9.89 -14.42
C TRP A 93 -38.37 -10.23 -13.55
N GLY A 94 -37.17 -9.99 -14.08
CA GLY A 94 -35.95 -9.89 -13.29
C GLY A 94 -35.67 -8.43 -12.99
N GLU A 95 -35.45 -8.11 -11.72
CA GLU A 95 -34.99 -6.79 -11.26
C GLU A 95 -33.56 -6.91 -10.73
N PHE A 96 -32.71 -5.96 -11.12
CA PHE A 96 -31.28 -5.94 -10.83
C PHE A 96 -30.90 -4.58 -10.24
N ASP A 97 -30.33 -4.55 -9.04
CA ASP A 97 -29.82 -3.31 -8.44
C ASP A 97 -28.33 -3.14 -8.77
N LEU A 98 -28.03 -2.18 -9.63
CA LEU A 98 -26.67 -1.86 -10.05
C LEU A 98 -26.13 -0.71 -9.21
N ILE A 99 -24.82 -0.71 -8.92
CA ILE A 99 -24.15 0.49 -8.40
C ILE A 99 -24.23 1.60 -9.46
N ASP A 100 -24.72 2.76 -9.05
CA ASP A 100 -24.90 3.94 -9.89
C ASP A 100 -24.63 5.21 -9.08
N ASP A 101 -23.49 5.85 -9.31
CA ASP A 101 -23.05 7.06 -8.62
C ASP A 101 -24.04 8.22 -8.74
N SER A 102 -24.88 8.24 -9.79
CA SER A 102 -25.95 9.25 -9.91
C SER A 102 -27.03 9.11 -8.84
N CYS A 103 -27.13 7.94 -8.19
CA CYS A 103 -28.01 7.68 -7.06
C CYS A 103 -27.33 7.85 -5.70
N GLU A 104 -26.01 8.10 -5.65
CA GLU A 104 -25.27 8.13 -4.40
C GLU A 104 -25.33 9.51 -3.72
N ALA A 105 -25.98 9.56 -2.56
CA ALA A 105 -25.88 10.72 -1.69
C ALA A 105 -24.47 10.80 -1.11
N ASN A 106 -23.96 12.01 -0.88
CA ASN A 106 -22.59 12.18 -0.41
C ASN A 106 -22.42 13.43 0.46
N TRP A 107 -21.38 13.40 1.30
CA TRP A 107 -20.95 14.51 2.14
C TRP A 107 -19.96 15.42 1.40
N SER A 108 -20.10 16.74 1.46
CA SER A 108 -19.07 17.67 0.97
C SER A 108 -18.83 18.83 1.95
N ALA A 109 -17.55 19.13 2.16
CA ALA A 109 -17.10 20.27 2.96
C ALA A 109 -17.31 21.63 2.27
N THR A 110 -17.59 21.66 0.96
CA THR A 110 -17.81 22.91 0.21
C THR A 110 -19.30 23.23 0.04
N ASP A 111 -19.64 24.51 0.20
CA ASP A 111 -21.02 25.02 0.14
C ASP A 111 -21.62 25.00 -1.27
N ASP A 112 -20.77 24.86 -2.31
CA ASP A 112 -21.11 24.93 -3.73
C ASP A 112 -21.39 23.56 -4.37
N GLY A 113 -21.23 22.46 -3.64
CA GLY A 113 -21.45 21.10 -4.15
C GLY A 113 -20.44 20.68 -5.22
N GLY A 114 -19.34 21.44 -5.37
CA GLY A 114 -18.32 21.25 -6.39
C GLY A 114 -16.96 20.97 -5.78
N GLY A 115 -16.39 19.81 -6.10
CA GLY A 115 -14.98 19.49 -5.83
C GLY A 115 -14.81 18.08 -5.30
N TYR A 116 -15.19 17.84 -4.04
CA TYR A 116 -14.73 16.65 -3.32
C TYR A 116 -15.80 16.05 -2.42
N ASN A 117 -16.27 14.85 -2.77
CA ASN A 117 -17.25 14.08 -2.00
C ASN A 117 -16.57 13.34 -0.83
N TRP A 118 -17.36 12.96 0.16
CA TRP A 118 -16.91 12.32 1.41
C TRP A 118 -15.89 13.15 2.20
N THR A 119 -15.96 14.48 2.06
CA THR A 119 -15.14 15.43 2.80
C THR A 119 -15.93 16.08 3.94
N HIS A 120 -15.21 16.68 4.87
CA HIS A 120 -15.77 17.34 6.05
C HIS A 120 -14.94 18.56 6.43
N LYS A 121 -15.59 19.59 6.96
CA LYS A 121 -14.97 20.80 7.47
C LYS A 121 -14.62 20.63 8.95
N ASN A 122 -13.41 21.01 9.34
CA ASN A 122 -13.01 21.15 10.74
C ASN A 122 -13.52 22.50 11.28
N ASP A 123 -14.55 22.47 12.13
CA ASP A 123 -15.15 23.67 12.74
C ASP A 123 -14.48 24.07 14.07
N GLY A 124 -13.40 23.39 14.45
CA GLY A 124 -12.62 23.71 15.63
C GLY A 124 -13.15 23.11 16.94
N CYS A 125 -12.44 23.43 18.02
CA CYS A 125 -12.72 22.90 19.35
C CYS A 125 -13.95 23.54 19.97
N GLN A 126 -14.81 22.71 20.55
CA GLN A 126 -15.96 23.16 21.32
C GLN A 126 -15.50 23.46 22.75
N THR A 127 -15.70 24.70 23.20
CA THR A 127 -15.20 25.20 24.49
C THR A 127 -16.23 25.16 25.61
N SER A 128 -17.51 24.97 25.28
CA SER A 128 -18.61 24.96 26.25
C SER A 128 -19.76 24.05 25.81
N GLY A 129 -20.71 23.80 26.72
CA GLY A 129 -21.89 22.97 26.45
C GLY A 129 -21.60 21.46 26.44
N THR A 130 -22.57 20.68 25.96
CA THR A 130 -22.56 19.20 25.99
C THR A 130 -21.37 18.56 25.28
N TYR A 131 -20.75 19.28 24.34
CA TYR A 131 -19.62 18.78 23.55
C TYR A 131 -18.30 19.48 23.87
N ALA A 132 -18.22 20.22 24.99
CA ALA A 132 -16.98 20.83 25.45
C ALA A 132 -15.85 19.79 25.48
N GLY A 133 -14.66 20.17 24.98
CA GLY A 133 -13.52 19.26 24.90
C GLY A 133 -13.44 18.43 23.62
N LYS A 134 -14.42 18.53 22.71
CA LYS A 134 -14.44 17.81 21.43
C LYS A 134 -14.19 18.73 20.25
N ARG A 135 -13.68 18.17 19.16
CA ARG A 135 -13.62 18.86 17.87
C ARG A 135 -14.94 18.69 17.13
N LYS A 136 -15.50 19.78 16.63
CA LYS A 136 -16.66 19.74 15.75
C LYS A 136 -16.20 19.60 14.30
N TYR A 137 -16.86 18.71 13.59
CA TYR A 137 -16.80 18.64 12.14
C TYR A 137 -18.20 18.79 11.57
N SER A 138 -18.31 19.41 10.40
CA SER A 138 -19.57 19.50 9.66
C SER A 138 -19.38 19.20 8.19
N SER A 139 -20.44 18.74 7.54
CA SER A 139 -20.45 18.48 6.11
C SER A 139 -21.87 18.56 5.58
N ARG A 140 -22.02 19.11 4.37
CA ARG A 140 -23.31 19.24 3.71
C ARG A 140 -23.62 17.96 2.96
N ILE A 141 -24.85 17.48 3.03
CA ILE A 141 -25.29 16.36 2.20
C ILE A 141 -25.69 16.86 0.81
N TRP A 142 -25.32 16.10 -0.22
CA TRP A 142 -25.60 16.36 -1.63
C TRP A 142 -26.16 15.12 -2.33
N ASN A 143 -26.71 15.34 -3.53
CA ASN A 143 -27.23 14.29 -4.42
C ASN A 143 -28.25 13.33 -3.75
N VAL A 144 -29.16 13.87 -2.94
CA VAL A 144 -30.22 13.08 -2.32
C VAL A 144 -31.33 12.80 -3.32
N VAL A 145 -31.54 11.52 -3.63
CA VAL A 145 -32.55 11.06 -4.59
C VAL A 145 -33.49 10.06 -3.93
N GLY A 146 -34.81 10.26 -4.08
CA GLY A 146 -35.82 9.27 -3.66
C GLY A 146 -36.14 9.23 -2.17
N VAL A 147 -35.49 10.03 -1.32
CA VAL A 147 -35.76 10.17 0.12
C VAL A 147 -35.71 11.65 0.53
N THR A 148 -36.15 11.98 1.75
CA THR A 148 -36.00 13.34 2.29
C THR A 148 -34.54 13.61 2.69
N TRP A 149 -34.14 14.87 2.72
CA TRP A 149 -32.80 15.28 3.17
C TRP A 149 -32.52 14.86 4.61
N GLU A 150 -33.52 14.88 5.48
CA GLU A 150 -33.45 14.41 6.87
C GLU A 150 -33.20 12.91 6.95
N ALA A 151 -33.93 12.11 6.16
CA ALA A 151 -33.75 10.67 6.11
C ALA A 151 -32.38 10.29 5.55
N ALA A 152 -31.93 11.00 4.52
CA ALA A 152 -30.60 10.82 3.95
C ALA A 152 -29.50 11.17 4.97
N CYS A 153 -29.61 12.33 5.64
CA CYS A 153 -28.65 12.74 6.67
C CYS A 153 -28.56 11.72 7.81
N ALA A 154 -29.70 11.17 8.25
CA ALA A 154 -29.72 10.19 9.34
C ALA A 154 -29.08 8.84 8.99
N GLN A 155 -28.93 8.50 7.70
CA GLN A 155 -28.51 7.18 7.22
C GLN A 155 -27.18 7.19 6.46
N LEU A 156 -26.66 8.36 6.09
CA LEU A 156 -25.44 8.48 5.29
C LEU A 156 -24.20 8.43 6.19
N PRO A 157 -23.34 7.39 6.08
CA PRO A 157 -22.19 7.26 6.95
C PRO A 157 -21.07 8.23 6.58
N ILE A 158 -20.08 8.43 7.46
CA ILE A 158 -18.82 9.09 7.11
C ILE A 158 -17.69 8.51 7.97
N THR A 159 -16.46 8.47 7.44
CA THR A 159 -15.28 8.14 8.23
C THR A 159 -14.54 9.42 8.60
N ILE A 160 -14.34 9.66 9.89
CA ILE A 160 -13.58 10.78 10.44
C ILE A 160 -12.56 10.24 11.44
N ALA A 161 -11.28 10.55 11.25
CA ALA A 161 -10.16 10.06 12.08
C ALA A 161 -10.20 8.53 12.30
N GLY A 162 -10.37 7.77 11.21
CA GLY A 162 -10.46 6.30 11.23
C GLY A 162 -11.75 5.72 11.77
N LYS A 163 -12.66 6.54 12.33
CA LYS A 163 -13.94 6.07 12.85
C LYS A 163 -15.04 6.29 11.82
N THR A 164 -15.70 5.20 11.43
CA THR A 164 -16.95 5.27 10.68
C THR A 164 -18.11 5.60 11.61
N TYR A 165 -18.78 6.71 11.33
CA TYR A 165 -20.03 7.14 11.93
C TYR A 165 -21.17 6.76 10.99
N THR A 166 -22.08 5.89 11.42
CA THR A 166 -23.25 5.50 10.62
C THR A 166 -24.33 6.57 10.55
N THR A 167 -24.28 7.54 11.46
CA THR A 167 -25.18 8.69 11.49
C THR A 167 -24.44 9.90 12.11
N PRO A 168 -24.72 11.14 11.67
CA PRO A 168 -24.24 12.34 12.34
C PRO A 168 -24.68 12.42 13.79
N THR A 169 -23.93 13.16 14.62
CA THR A 169 -24.41 13.49 15.96
C THR A 169 -25.64 14.40 15.89
N LYS A 170 -25.69 15.29 14.89
CA LYS A 170 -26.86 16.11 14.57
C LYS A 170 -27.04 16.25 13.07
N CYS A 171 -28.29 16.25 12.63
CA CYS A 171 -28.70 16.73 11.33
C CYS A 171 -29.27 18.14 11.48
N VAL A 172 -28.68 19.12 10.81
CA VAL A 172 -29.03 20.55 10.93
C VAL A 172 -29.43 21.07 9.56
N ASN A 173 -30.67 21.52 9.43
CA ASN A 173 -31.12 22.25 8.25
C ASN A 173 -30.79 23.74 8.43
N THR A 174 -29.83 24.24 7.65
CA THR A 174 -29.38 25.64 7.69
C THR A 174 -30.19 26.54 6.75
N GLY A 175 -31.27 26.03 6.16
CA GLY A 175 -32.12 26.75 5.22
C GLY A 175 -31.45 26.89 3.85
N THR A 176 -30.82 28.04 3.60
CA THR A 176 -30.27 28.39 2.28
C THR A 176 -29.09 27.51 1.86
N THR A 177 -28.33 26.96 2.81
CA THR A 177 -27.22 26.04 2.54
C THR A 177 -27.58 24.57 2.75
N GLY A 178 -28.87 24.23 2.88
CA GLY A 178 -29.37 22.85 2.86
C GLY A 178 -29.19 22.07 4.18
N MET A 179 -29.12 20.74 4.07
CA MET A 179 -29.01 19.82 5.20
C MET A 179 -27.54 19.50 5.50
N TRP A 180 -27.16 19.55 6.77
CA TRP A 180 -25.81 19.33 7.26
C TRP A 180 -25.76 18.23 8.31
N GLY A 181 -24.72 17.41 8.25
CA GLY A 181 -24.31 16.55 9.35
C GLY A 181 -23.30 17.28 10.23
N GLU A 182 -23.43 17.13 11.55
CA GLU A 182 -22.44 17.56 12.53
C GLU A 182 -21.94 16.37 13.34
N TRP A 183 -20.62 16.28 13.52
CA TRP A 183 -19.94 15.27 14.33
C TRP A 183 -19.10 15.94 15.40
N TYR A 184 -19.11 15.37 16.61
CA TYR A 184 -18.29 15.84 17.72
C TYR A 184 -17.33 14.73 18.13
N VAL A 185 -16.08 14.88 17.69
CA VAL A 185 -15.05 13.84 17.73
C VAL A 185 -14.09 14.15 18.88
N ALA A 186 -13.67 13.10 19.61
CA ALA A 186 -12.66 13.26 20.66
C ALA A 186 -11.32 13.63 20.03
N ASP A 187 -10.66 14.64 20.60
CA ASP A 187 -9.38 15.15 20.12
C ASP A 187 -8.65 15.79 21.31
N SER A 188 -7.46 15.30 21.63
CA SER A 188 -6.68 15.74 22.78
C SER A 188 -6.36 17.25 22.76
N SER A 189 -6.25 17.87 21.58
CA SER A 189 -5.97 19.30 21.47
C SER A 189 -7.16 20.19 21.82
N CYS A 190 -8.37 19.61 21.90
CA CYS A 190 -9.57 20.28 22.37
C CYS A 190 -9.84 20.06 23.86
N GLU A 191 -9.23 19.04 24.47
CA GLU A 191 -9.40 18.70 25.88
C GLU A 191 -8.68 19.73 26.77
N SER A 192 -9.30 20.10 27.90
CA SER A 192 -8.66 21.00 28.88
C SER A 192 -7.50 20.35 29.63
N ALA A 193 -7.51 19.02 29.72
CA ALA A 193 -6.48 18.21 30.37
C ALA A 193 -6.30 16.88 29.61
N PRO A 194 -5.63 16.90 28.44
CA PRO A 194 -5.34 15.68 27.70
C PRO A 194 -4.44 14.74 28.49
N LYS A 195 -4.52 13.45 28.19
CA LYS A 195 -3.69 12.43 28.83
C LYS A 195 -2.21 12.72 28.59
N ALA A 196 -1.43 12.75 29.66
CA ALA A 196 0.01 12.90 29.59
C ALA A 196 0.67 11.66 28.95
N TYR A 197 1.74 11.89 28.20
CA TYR A 197 2.57 10.82 27.65
C TYR A 197 3.27 10.05 28.76
N ALA A 198 3.25 8.73 28.66
CA ALA A 198 3.95 7.84 29.56
C ALA A 198 4.38 6.59 28.79
N ARG A 199 5.53 6.02 29.17
CA ARG A 199 6.01 4.79 28.54
C ARG A 199 5.01 3.66 28.72
N GLY A 200 4.63 3.02 27.62
CA GLY A 200 3.68 1.92 27.61
C GLY A 200 4.13 0.74 28.47
N THR A 201 3.17 0.08 29.11
CA THR A 201 3.39 -0.98 30.08
C THR A 201 4.08 -2.21 29.48
N GLN A 202 4.86 -2.92 30.29
CA GLN A 202 5.40 -4.25 29.95
C GLN A 202 4.37 -5.34 30.27
N ASP A 203 3.26 -5.36 29.54
CA ASP A 203 2.18 -6.33 29.70
C ASP A 203 2.48 -7.67 29.00
N SER A 204 1.59 -8.65 29.19
CA SER A 204 1.75 -9.98 28.59
C SER A 204 1.47 -9.95 27.09
N LEU A 205 2.24 -10.73 26.33
CA LEU A 205 1.97 -11.02 24.92
C LEU A 205 0.64 -11.78 24.77
N LYS A 206 -0.07 -11.54 23.67
CA LYS A 206 -1.33 -12.18 23.28
C LYS A 206 -1.13 -13.56 22.70
N ARG A 207 0.02 -13.86 22.09
CA ARG A 207 0.39 -15.20 21.62
C ARG A 207 1.57 -15.72 22.43
N SER A 208 1.67 -17.05 22.54
CA SER A 208 2.82 -17.73 23.13
C SER A 208 3.99 -17.85 22.14
N GLY A 209 5.17 -18.25 22.63
CA GLY A 209 6.36 -18.47 21.81
C GLY A 209 7.22 -17.23 21.60
N THR A 210 8.43 -17.45 21.08
CA THR A 210 9.44 -16.42 20.79
C THR A 210 8.91 -15.39 19.79
N LEU A 211 9.24 -14.13 19.99
CA LEU A 211 9.01 -13.09 18.98
C LEU A 211 10.06 -13.24 17.91
N SER A 212 9.62 -13.51 16.67
CA SER A 212 10.52 -13.79 15.56
C SER A 212 11.45 -12.65 15.24
N GLY A 213 11.04 -11.42 15.53
CA GLY A 213 11.54 -10.17 14.95
C GLY A 213 10.60 -9.67 13.86
N TYR A 214 10.89 -8.46 13.35
CA TYR A 214 10.05 -7.80 12.35
C TYR A 214 10.60 -7.97 10.93
N VAL A 215 9.70 -7.83 9.97
CA VAL A 215 10.02 -7.66 8.54
C VAL A 215 9.99 -6.20 8.17
N ASP A 216 10.95 -5.78 7.37
CA ASP A 216 10.78 -4.60 6.53
C ASP A 216 10.37 -5.05 5.13
N LEU A 217 9.11 -4.79 4.76
CA LEU A 217 8.52 -5.26 3.51
C LEU A 217 8.94 -4.46 2.28
N HIS A 218 9.64 -3.35 2.46
CA HIS A 218 9.86 -2.40 1.37
C HIS A 218 11.14 -1.59 1.59
N THR A 219 12.21 -1.90 0.85
CA THR A 219 13.51 -1.21 0.98
C THR A 219 14.28 -1.16 -0.34
N HIS A 220 15.09 -0.10 -0.53
CA HIS A 220 15.88 0.13 -1.75
C HIS A 220 17.38 0.37 -1.49
N PRO A 221 18.12 -0.58 -0.90
CA PRO A 221 19.55 -0.39 -0.63
C PRO A 221 20.35 -0.04 -1.90
N MET A 222 19.94 -0.56 -3.06
CA MET A 222 20.62 -0.40 -4.35
C MET A 222 20.11 0.78 -5.20
N ALA A 223 19.35 1.72 -4.62
CA ALA A 223 18.79 2.88 -5.34
C ALA A 223 19.84 3.68 -6.15
N HIS A 224 21.08 3.78 -5.67
CA HIS A 224 22.20 4.39 -6.41
C HIS A 224 22.43 3.76 -7.80
N LEU A 225 22.17 2.46 -7.98
CA LEU A 225 22.26 1.78 -9.28
C LEU A 225 20.96 1.88 -10.08
N GLY A 226 19.81 1.92 -9.40
CA GLY A 226 18.51 2.12 -10.02
C GLY A 226 18.44 3.49 -10.72
N PHE A 227 18.85 4.53 -10.00
CA PHE A 227 18.90 5.91 -10.52
C PHE A 227 20.26 6.28 -11.13
N GLY A 228 21.04 5.27 -11.54
CA GLY A 228 22.21 5.45 -12.40
C GLY A 228 23.38 6.25 -11.81
N GLY A 229 23.41 6.48 -10.49
CA GLY A 229 24.33 7.42 -9.85
C GLY A 229 24.07 8.87 -10.27
N VAL A 230 22.90 9.17 -10.83
CA VAL A 230 22.55 10.51 -11.34
C VAL A 230 21.69 11.27 -10.33
N ILE A 231 20.89 10.56 -9.53
CA ILE A 231 19.92 11.17 -8.63
C ILE A 231 20.17 10.77 -7.19
N PHE A 232 20.62 9.54 -6.99
CA PHE A 232 20.81 8.95 -5.69
C PHE A 232 22.30 8.72 -5.43
N HIS A 233 22.83 9.33 -4.36
CA HIS A 233 24.24 9.28 -4.00
C HIS A 233 24.52 8.26 -2.90
N GLY A 234 25.66 7.56 -3.03
CA GLY A 234 26.20 6.66 -2.02
C GLY A 234 25.82 5.18 -2.19
N ALA A 235 26.77 4.30 -1.90
CA ALA A 235 26.63 2.84 -1.98
C ALA A 235 26.32 2.22 -0.60
N PRO A 236 25.53 1.13 -0.54
CA PRO A 236 25.15 0.51 0.73
C PRO A 236 26.25 -0.35 1.36
N TYR A 237 27.37 -0.59 0.68
CA TYR A 237 28.52 -1.35 1.21
C TYR A 237 29.83 -0.90 0.54
N GLY A 238 30.96 -1.37 1.07
CA GLY A 238 32.30 -0.95 0.66
C GLY A 238 33.03 -0.20 1.78
N GLU A 239 34.22 0.32 1.48
CA GLU A 239 34.92 1.20 2.42
C GLU A 239 34.16 2.53 2.55
N PRO A 240 33.90 3.03 3.76
CA PRO A 240 32.98 4.15 3.97
C PRO A 240 33.45 5.45 3.31
N ALA A 241 34.78 5.67 3.24
CA ALA A 241 35.36 6.83 2.58
C ALA A 241 35.10 6.87 1.05
N THR A 242 34.73 5.75 0.45
CA THR A 242 34.35 5.65 -0.97
C THR A 242 32.85 5.48 -1.12
N ALA A 243 32.26 4.53 -0.37
CA ALA A 243 30.84 4.22 -0.45
C ALA A 243 29.95 5.40 -0.03
N LEU A 244 30.41 6.21 0.93
CA LEU A 244 29.70 7.37 1.46
C LEU A 244 30.55 8.63 1.34
N ALA A 245 31.34 8.76 0.27
CA ALA A 245 32.17 9.92 0.01
C ALA A 245 31.34 11.22 -0.07
N ASP A 246 32.01 12.37 -0.06
CA ASP A 246 31.38 13.65 -0.36
C ASP A 246 30.61 13.56 -1.69
N CYS A 247 29.37 14.05 -1.69
CA CYS A 247 28.57 14.08 -2.89
C CYS A 247 29.20 15.09 -3.87
N PRO A 248 29.53 14.67 -5.12
CA PRO A 248 30.17 15.55 -6.10
C PRO A 248 29.40 16.86 -6.32
N SER A 249 30.13 17.98 -6.32
CA SER A 249 29.58 19.32 -6.60
C SER A 249 30.47 20.01 -7.62
N MET A 250 29.89 20.55 -8.70
CA MET A 250 30.64 21.29 -9.74
C MET A 250 31.05 22.70 -9.30
N SER A 251 30.71 23.15 -8.10
CA SER A 251 31.16 24.42 -7.53
C SER A 251 31.44 24.28 -6.02
N ASN A 252 32.33 25.12 -5.51
CA ASN A 252 32.58 25.29 -4.07
C ASN A 252 31.38 25.90 -3.31
N GLU A 253 30.18 25.92 -3.90
CA GLU A 253 28.95 26.31 -3.23
C GLU A 253 28.30 25.09 -2.59
N GLY A 254 27.71 25.27 -1.40
CA GLY A 254 26.84 24.26 -0.80
C GLY A 254 25.82 23.77 -1.84
N HIS A 255 25.91 22.49 -2.16
CA HIS A 255 25.12 21.68 -3.09
C HIS A 255 24.00 22.43 -3.83
N SER A 256 24.31 23.02 -5.00
CA SER A 256 23.38 23.81 -5.81
C SER A 256 23.16 23.28 -7.23
N ALA A 257 23.79 22.16 -7.58
CA ALA A 257 23.75 21.56 -8.91
C ALA A 257 22.95 20.24 -8.89
N GLY A 258 21.66 20.30 -9.27
CA GLY A 258 20.86 19.13 -9.67
C GLY A 258 20.32 18.27 -8.53
N HIS A 259 21.18 17.82 -7.61
CA HIS A 259 20.82 16.94 -6.50
C HIS A 259 19.79 17.54 -5.56
N SER A 260 20.07 18.73 -5.04
CA SER A 260 19.17 19.45 -4.13
C SER A 260 17.92 19.98 -4.84
N ARG A 261 17.92 20.05 -6.19
CA ARG A 261 16.70 20.34 -6.96
C ARG A 261 15.79 19.11 -7.03
N VAL A 262 16.35 17.92 -7.26
CA VAL A 262 15.55 16.68 -7.22
C VAL A 262 15.02 16.45 -5.82
N GLU A 263 15.86 16.65 -4.79
CA GLU A 263 15.41 16.55 -3.39
C GLU A 263 14.29 17.55 -3.08
N ALA A 264 14.38 18.79 -3.56
CA ALA A 264 13.32 19.78 -3.42
C ALA A 264 12.03 19.41 -4.18
N ILE A 265 12.12 18.87 -5.40
CA ILE A 265 10.94 18.40 -6.15
C ILE A 265 10.25 17.24 -5.42
N VAL A 266 11.03 16.30 -4.89
CA VAL A 266 10.51 15.17 -4.10
C VAL A 266 9.90 15.65 -2.77
N GLN A 267 10.36 16.78 -2.24
CA GLN A 267 9.79 17.46 -1.07
C GLN A 267 8.64 18.43 -1.43
N ASP A 268 8.12 18.40 -2.67
CA ASP A 268 7.11 19.33 -3.20
C ASP A 268 7.51 20.83 -3.17
N ASP A 269 8.79 21.15 -2.95
CA ASP A 269 9.36 22.50 -3.05
C ASP A 269 9.78 22.82 -4.50
N ILE A 270 8.79 22.84 -5.39
CA ILE A 270 8.99 23.13 -6.82
C ILE A 270 9.57 24.54 -7.02
N ILE A 271 9.19 25.51 -6.18
CA ILE A 271 9.71 26.88 -6.25
C ILE A 271 11.19 26.90 -5.86
N GLY A 272 11.57 26.22 -4.79
CA GLY A 272 12.97 26.12 -4.37
C GLY A 272 13.84 25.35 -5.36
N ALA A 273 13.27 24.34 -6.03
CA ALA A 273 13.92 23.64 -7.14
C ALA A 273 14.12 24.55 -8.36
N LEU A 274 13.09 25.31 -8.77
CA LEU A 274 13.13 26.22 -9.92
C LEU A 274 14.09 27.41 -9.68
N LEU A 275 14.07 27.98 -8.48
CA LEU A 275 14.91 29.13 -8.10
C LEU A 275 16.31 28.72 -7.62
N SER A 276 16.60 27.42 -7.53
CA SER A 276 17.88 26.89 -7.01
C SER A 276 18.23 27.37 -5.59
N THR A 277 17.21 27.56 -4.76
CA THR A 277 17.37 28.01 -3.36
C THR A 277 17.45 26.86 -2.37
N ALA A 278 16.99 25.66 -2.75
CA ALA A 278 17.19 24.45 -1.96
C ALA A 278 18.66 24.02 -2.02
N LYS A 279 19.36 24.10 -0.88
CA LYS A 279 20.78 23.73 -0.73
C LYS A 279 20.96 23.03 0.62
N HIS A 280 21.81 22.01 0.67
CA HIS A 280 22.27 21.40 1.91
C HIS A 280 23.77 21.11 1.83
N ASP A 281 24.37 20.65 2.93
CA ASP A 281 25.79 20.27 2.94
C ASP A 281 26.01 18.95 2.20
N ASN A 282 27.05 18.87 1.38
CA ASN A 282 27.33 17.73 0.52
C ASN A 282 28.30 16.72 1.13
N ARG A 283 28.95 17.09 2.24
CA ARG A 283 30.03 16.28 2.80
C ARG A 283 29.48 14.98 3.38
N GLY A 284 30.11 13.88 2.99
CA GLY A 284 29.81 12.54 3.45
C GLY A 284 30.76 12.15 4.57
N TYR A 285 31.21 10.90 4.52
CA TYR A 285 32.12 10.33 5.49
C TYR A 285 33.45 11.11 5.55
N ALA A 286 33.97 11.45 6.73
CA ALA A 286 33.50 11.08 8.07
C ALA A 286 32.58 12.14 8.73
N SER A 287 32.30 13.27 8.06
CA SER A 287 31.75 14.46 8.72
C SER A 287 30.22 14.46 8.86
N PHE A 288 29.48 14.03 7.83
CA PHE A 288 28.01 13.94 7.81
C PHE A 288 27.24 15.12 8.43
N PRO A 289 27.56 16.39 8.11
CA PRO A 289 26.90 17.56 8.69
C PRO A 289 25.40 17.66 8.38
N TYR A 290 24.92 16.97 7.35
CA TYR A 290 23.51 16.98 6.93
C TYR A 290 22.95 15.57 6.73
N TRP A 291 23.44 14.83 5.74
CA TRP A 291 22.96 13.48 5.42
C TRP A 291 23.80 12.41 6.14
N PRO A 292 23.28 11.20 6.39
CA PRO A 292 21.88 10.80 6.21
C PRO A 292 20.94 11.56 7.19
N ALA A 293 19.71 11.83 6.76
CA ALA A 293 18.69 12.53 7.54
C ALA A 293 17.28 12.04 7.19
N ASN A 294 16.31 12.23 8.09
CA ASN A 294 14.92 11.80 7.89
C ASN A 294 14.24 12.47 6.67
N ASN A 295 14.77 13.61 6.26
CA ASN A 295 14.32 14.37 5.10
C ASN A 295 15.37 14.38 3.99
N SER A 296 16.36 13.47 4.02
CA SER A 296 17.29 13.33 2.91
C SER A 296 16.90 12.18 1.99
N TYR A 297 16.42 12.53 0.81
CA TYR A 297 15.75 11.60 -0.10
C TYR A 297 16.68 11.03 -1.17
N THR A 298 17.74 11.76 -1.47
CA THR A 298 18.63 11.51 -2.59
C THR A 298 20.01 11.01 -2.15
N HIS A 299 20.18 10.66 -0.87
CA HIS A 299 21.40 10.09 -0.31
C HIS A 299 21.17 8.74 0.35
N GLN A 300 22.20 7.92 0.38
CA GLN A 300 22.22 6.61 1.03
C GLN A 300 21.82 6.70 2.52
N THR A 301 20.79 5.94 2.89
CA THR A 301 20.29 5.79 4.28
C THR A 301 20.29 4.32 4.76
N MET A 302 20.91 3.43 3.98
CA MET A 302 20.94 1.98 4.21
C MET A 302 22.35 1.38 4.05
N TYR A 303 23.40 2.07 4.52
CA TYR A 303 24.74 1.48 4.62
C TYR A 303 24.74 0.21 5.48
N TYR A 304 25.60 -0.76 5.17
CA TYR A 304 25.53 -2.12 5.72
C TYR A 304 25.63 -2.16 7.25
N GLU A 305 26.34 -1.23 7.89
CA GLU A 305 26.40 -1.12 9.36
C GLU A 305 25.08 -0.62 9.96
N TRP A 306 24.36 0.24 9.24
CA TRP A 306 23.04 0.69 9.64
C TRP A 306 22.02 -0.45 9.50
N ILE A 307 22.07 -1.20 8.39
CA ILE A 307 21.29 -2.43 8.25
C ILE A 307 21.65 -3.43 9.37
N LYS A 308 22.94 -3.60 9.67
CA LYS A 308 23.40 -4.48 10.75
C LYS A 308 22.85 -4.06 12.11
N ARG A 309 22.81 -2.75 12.42
CA ARG A 309 22.21 -2.24 13.67
C ARG A 309 20.71 -2.53 13.73
N ALA A 310 19.97 -2.34 12.63
CA ALA A 310 18.54 -2.67 12.57
C ALA A 310 18.31 -4.18 12.78
N TYR A 311 19.14 -5.01 12.14
CA TYR A 311 19.17 -6.47 12.33
C TYR A 311 19.47 -6.85 13.78
N GLU A 312 20.50 -6.29 14.39
CA GLU A 312 20.83 -6.53 15.80
C GLU A 312 19.70 -6.09 16.74
N GLY A 313 18.97 -5.04 16.39
CA GLY A 313 17.79 -4.54 17.10
C GLY A 313 16.46 -5.25 16.81
N GLY A 314 16.42 -6.24 15.90
CA GLY A 314 15.24 -7.09 15.70
C GLY A 314 14.75 -7.28 14.26
N LEU A 315 15.37 -6.65 13.25
CA LEU A 315 15.04 -6.89 11.84
C LEU A 315 15.47 -8.31 11.45
N ARG A 316 14.57 -9.13 10.93
CA ARG A 316 14.84 -10.55 10.63
C ARG A 316 14.52 -10.95 9.20
N THR A 317 13.65 -10.19 8.54
CA THR A 317 13.47 -10.27 7.09
C THR A 317 13.51 -8.88 6.50
N MET A 318 14.18 -8.70 5.37
CA MET A 318 14.19 -7.46 4.60
C MET A 318 13.87 -7.77 3.15
N VAL A 319 12.82 -7.15 2.61
CA VAL A 319 12.51 -7.21 1.18
C VAL A 319 13.32 -6.13 0.49
N VAL A 320 14.20 -6.55 -0.43
CA VAL A 320 15.09 -5.67 -1.19
C VAL A 320 14.55 -5.56 -2.60
N LEU A 321 14.01 -4.39 -2.91
CA LEU A 321 13.36 -4.08 -4.17
C LEU A 321 14.33 -3.36 -5.09
N ALA A 322 14.56 -3.93 -6.27
CA ALA A 322 15.14 -3.16 -7.36
C ALA A 322 14.11 -2.13 -7.82
N VAL A 323 14.50 -0.84 -7.79
CA VAL A 323 13.63 0.29 -8.10
C VAL A 323 14.13 1.07 -9.29
N ASN A 324 13.21 1.59 -10.10
CA ASN A 324 13.52 2.51 -11.18
C ASN A 324 12.31 3.40 -11.51
N GLY A 325 12.58 4.54 -12.13
CA GLY A 325 11.56 5.41 -12.72
C GLY A 325 12.14 6.15 -13.93
N ASP A 326 11.73 5.75 -15.12
CA ASP A 326 12.27 6.24 -16.41
C ASP A 326 12.17 7.77 -16.57
N TYR A 327 11.11 8.37 -16.03
CA TYR A 327 10.89 9.82 -15.96
C TYR A 327 12.00 10.56 -15.22
N MET A 328 12.58 9.94 -14.18
CA MET A 328 13.62 10.59 -13.40
C MET A 328 14.92 10.77 -14.22
N PHE A 329 15.03 10.12 -15.38
CA PHE A 329 16.08 10.34 -16.37
C PHE A 329 15.66 11.22 -17.56
N GLY A 330 14.48 11.87 -17.51
CA GLY A 330 14.05 12.87 -18.48
C GLY A 330 13.14 12.37 -19.61
N ALA A 331 12.45 11.23 -19.45
CA ALA A 331 11.37 10.80 -20.34
C ALA A 331 10.13 11.71 -20.20
N THR A 332 9.59 12.23 -21.31
CA THR A 332 8.67 13.39 -21.34
C THR A 332 7.17 13.08 -21.25
N ASP A 333 6.76 11.93 -20.72
CA ASP A 333 5.37 11.46 -20.85
C ASP A 333 4.34 12.25 -20.01
N ASN A 334 4.78 13.07 -19.04
CA ASN A 334 3.91 13.85 -18.14
C ASN A 334 3.95 15.38 -18.38
N GLY A 335 4.65 15.87 -19.41
CA GLY A 335 4.71 17.31 -19.69
C GLY A 335 5.37 18.17 -18.60
N LEU A 336 6.07 17.53 -17.66
CA LEU A 336 6.85 18.23 -16.64
C LEU A 336 8.08 18.89 -17.28
N PRO A 337 8.41 20.14 -16.91
CA PRO A 337 9.55 20.83 -17.48
C PRO A 337 10.85 20.03 -17.25
N ASP A 338 11.85 20.25 -18.11
CA ASP A 338 13.19 19.61 -18.16
C ASP A 338 14.05 19.84 -16.89
N ILE A 339 13.45 19.89 -15.70
CA ILE A 339 14.08 20.28 -14.43
C ILE A 339 15.00 19.19 -13.85
N ILE A 340 14.86 17.94 -14.29
CA ILE A 340 15.69 16.79 -13.87
C ILE A 340 16.80 16.48 -14.90
N LYS A 341 16.77 17.05 -16.11
CA LYS A 341 17.80 16.79 -17.12
C LYS A 341 19.11 17.47 -16.75
N GLY A 342 20.13 16.66 -16.46
CA GLY A 342 21.49 16.99 -16.88
C GLY A 342 22.58 17.18 -15.82
N ILE A 343 22.50 16.59 -14.62
CA ILE A 343 23.67 16.61 -13.71
C ILE A 343 23.93 15.22 -13.16
N ALA A 344 25.01 14.60 -13.63
CA ALA A 344 25.54 13.36 -13.07
C ALA A 344 26.16 13.60 -11.69
N ILE A 345 25.90 12.71 -10.74
CA ILE A 345 26.29 12.85 -9.33
C ILE A 345 27.27 11.75 -8.92
N ALA A 346 27.43 10.73 -9.75
CA ALA A 346 28.51 9.76 -9.69
C ALA A 346 29.61 10.14 -10.69
N THR A 347 30.82 9.65 -10.44
CA THR A 347 31.96 9.81 -11.36
C THR A 347 31.73 9.13 -12.70
N ASP A 348 30.91 8.06 -12.74
CA ASP A 348 30.57 7.29 -13.94
C ASP A 348 29.05 6.98 -13.97
N PRO A 349 28.19 7.94 -14.36
CA PRO A 349 26.74 7.75 -14.39
C PRO A 349 26.32 6.71 -15.44
N VAL A 350 25.29 5.94 -15.13
CA VAL A 350 24.65 5.00 -16.06
C VAL A 350 23.24 5.47 -16.35
N TYR A 351 23.01 5.94 -17.58
CA TYR A 351 21.68 6.31 -18.06
C TYR A 351 21.05 5.11 -18.76
N ASP A 352 20.21 4.37 -18.04
CA ASP A 352 19.52 3.19 -18.56
C ASP A 352 18.01 3.34 -18.37
N LEU A 353 17.31 3.63 -19.46
CA LEU A 353 15.85 3.80 -19.46
C LEU A 353 15.11 2.46 -19.48
N ASN A 354 15.81 1.33 -19.59
CA ASN A 354 15.18 0.01 -19.55
C ASN A 354 15.12 -0.52 -18.12
N ASP A 355 13.91 -0.58 -17.56
CA ASP A 355 13.64 -1.08 -16.21
C ASP A 355 14.20 -2.48 -15.96
N MET A 356 14.15 -3.37 -16.96
CA MET A 356 14.63 -4.73 -16.78
C MET A 356 16.17 -4.82 -16.71
N ASN A 357 16.90 -3.91 -17.35
CA ASN A 357 18.35 -3.80 -17.20
C ASN A 357 18.75 -3.29 -15.81
N THR A 358 18.11 -2.22 -15.34
CA THR A 358 18.37 -1.64 -14.02
C THR A 358 18.01 -2.63 -12.91
N LEU A 359 16.91 -3.37 -13.07
CA LEU A 359 16.52 -4.47 -12.20
C LEU A 359 17.61 -5.54 -12.09
N ARG A 360 18.13 -6.03 -13.22
CA ARG A 360 19.20 -7.05 -13.23
C ARG A 360 20.46 -6.54 -12.53
N ARG A 361 20.87 -5.29 -12.79
CA ARG A 361 22.05 -4.66 -12.19
C ARG A 361 21.94 -4.57 -10.66
N GLN A 362 20.81 -4.06 -10.18
CA GLN A 362 20.53 -3.96 -8.74
C GLN A 362 20.48 -5.34 -8.09
N THR A 363 19.79 -6.31 -8.71
CA THR A 363 19.71 -7.69 -8.22
C THR A 363 21.09 -8.31 -8.04
N GLN A 364 21.97 -8.16 -9.05
CA GLN A 364 23.34 -8.67 -8.96
C GLN A 364 24.12 -8.00 -7.83
N ALA A 365 23.98 -6.68 -7.65
CA ALA A 365 24.67 -5.95 -6.58
C ALA A 365 24.26 -6.43 -5.16
N VAL A 366 23.05 -6.97 -4.97
CA VAL A 366 22.65 -7.58 -3.68
C VAL A 366 23.41 -8.89 -3.44
N TYR A 367 23.63 -9.72 -4.46
CA TYR A 367 24.48 -10.90 -4.36
C TYR A 367 25.95 -10.53 -4.08
N ASP A 368 26.43 -9.45 -4.68
CA ASP A 368 27.78 -8.95 -4.46
C ASP A 368 27.93 -8.41 -3.02
N MET A 369 26.94 -7.67 -2.51
CA MET A 369 26.88 -7.22 -1.13
C MET A 369 26.92 -8.39 -0.14
N GLN A 370 26.15 -9.45 -0.39
CA GLN A 370 26.20 -10.66 0.42
C GLN A 370 27.60 -11.28 0.44
N THR A 371 28.24 -11.39 -0.73
CA THR A 371 29.61 -11.92 -0.85
C THR A 371 30.61 -11.07 -0.08
N TRP A 372 30.47 -9.76 -0.13
CA TRP A 372 31.30 -8.81 0.61
C TRP A 372 31.11 -8.93 2.14
N ILE A 373 29.86 -9.05 2.61
CA ILE A 373 29.57 -9.28 4.03
C ILE A 373 30.11 -10.64 4.51
N ASP A 374 30.01 -11.67 3.68
CA ASP A 374 30.58 -12.99 3.93
C ASP A 374 32.10 -12.91 4.10
N GLN A 375 32.81 -12.19 3.22
CA GLN A 375 34.26 -11.96 3.34
C GLN A 375 34.63 -11.28 4.66
N LYS A 376 33.88 -10.26 5.08
CA LYS A 376 34.07 -9.63 6.41
C LYS A 376 33.72 -10.53 7.58
N SER A 377 32.95 -11.59 7.34
CA SER A 377 32.51 -12.57 8.35
C SER A 377 33.33 -13.86 8.33
N GLY A 378 34.49 -13.87 7.67
CA GLY A 378 35.42 -15.00 7.65
C GLY A 378 35.33 -15.91 6.42
N GLY A 379 34.49 -15.58 5.43
CA GLY A 379 34.39 -16.31 4.16
C GLY A 379 32.95 -16.62 3.73
N ALA A 380 32.83 -17.28 2.58
CA ALA A 380 31.55 -17.59 1.93
C ALA A 380 30.56 -18.30 2.88
N GLY A 381 29.32 -17.80 2.93
CA GLY A 381 28.23 -18.35 3.75
C GLY A 381 28.28 -18.02 5.25
N LEU A 382 29.37 -17.43 5.75
CA LEU A 382 29.55 -17.14 7.16
C LEU A 382 28.91 -15.81 7.60
N GLY A 383 28.51 -14.95 6.65
CA GLY A 383 27.84 -13.68 6.91
C GLY A 383 26.43 -13.83 7.49
N TRP A 384 25.98 -12.72 8.09
CA TRP A 384 24.66 -12.59 8.72
C TRP A 384 23.55 -12.19 7.73
N PHE A 385 23.90 -11.67 6.56
CA PHE A 385 22.98 -11.23 5.50
C PHE A 385 22.78 -12.36 4.49
N ARG A 386 21.56 -12.91 4.36
CA ARG A 386 21.31 -14.09 3.51
C ARG A 386 20.14 -13.89 2.56
N ILE A 387 20.43 -13.87 1.26
CA ILE A 387 19.45 -13.95 0.19
C ILE A 387 18.77 -15.33 0.25
N VAL A 388 17.44 -15.32 0.29
CA VAL A 388 16.58 -16.51 0.35
C VAL A 388 15.62 -16.53 -0.83
N LYS A 389 15.38 -17.72 -1.38
CA LYS A 389 14.58 -17.98 -2.57
C LYS A 389 13.36 -18.86 -2.28
N THR A 390 13.28 -19.42 -1.07
CA THR A 390 12.13 -20.20 -0.63
C THR A 390 11.72 -19.83 0.81
N PRO A 391 10.45 -20.07 1.18
CA PRO A 391 10.00 -19.88 2.56
C PRO A 391 10.77 -20.76 3.55
N ALA A 392 11.18 -21.98 3.15
CA ALA A 392 11.97 -22.88 3.99
C ALA A 392 13.38 -22.34 4.27
N GLU A 393 14.04 -21.77 3.26
CA GLU A 393 15.32 -21.07 3.44
C GLU A 393 15.16 -19.85 4.36
N ALA A 394 14.10 -19.05 4.18
CA ALA A 394 13.80 -17.92 5.04
C ALA A 394 13.62 -18.36 6.50
N GLN A 395 12.82 -19.39 6.75
CA GLN A 395 12.62 -19.97 8.09
C GLN A 395 13.94 -20.43 8.71
N SER A 396 14.78 -21.14 7.95
CA SER A 396 16.08 -21.62 8.43
C SER A 396 17.03 -20.47 8.80
N VAL A 397 17.12 -19.45 7.94
CA VAL A 397 17.95 -18.26 8.15
C VAL A 397 17.49 -17.48 9.39
N ILE A 398 16.19 -17.23 9.51
CA ILE A 398 15.61 -16.52 10.66
C ILE A 398 15.82 -17.35 11.94
N ALA A 399 15.58 -18.66 11.91
CA ALA A 399 15.80 -19.53 13.07
C ALA A 399 17.28 -19.56 13.51
N ALA A 400 18.21 -19.44 12.58
CA ALA A 400 19.64 -19.30 12.87
C ALA A 400 20.02 -17.89 13.41
N GLY A 401 19.06 -16.98 13.56
CA GLY A 401 19.28 -15.62 14.03
C GLY A 401 19.94 -14.71 13.01
N LYS A 402 19.93 -15.06 11.72
CA LYS A 402 20.48 -14.25 10.61
C LYS A 402 19.38 -13.41 9.96
N LEU A 403 19.75 -12.46 9.10
CA LEU A 403 18.82 -11.66 8.31
C LEU A 403 18.46 -12.39 7.01
N ALA A 404 17.18 -12.71 6.83
CA ALA A 404 16.65 -13.20 5.56
C ALA A 404 16.38 -12.03 4.61
N VAL A 405 16.90 -12.13 3.40
CA VAL A 405 16.84 -11.08 2.38
C VAL A 405 16.05 -11.62 1.19
N VAL A 406 14.92 -11.02 0.92
CA VAL A 406 14.01 -11.44 -0.16
C VAL A 406 14.14 -10.46 -1.30
N LEU A 407 14.55 -10.92 -2.47
CA LEU A 407 14.71 -10.06 -3.64
C LEU A 407 13.35 -9.78 -4.28
N GLY A 408 13.17 -8.56 -4.77
CA GLY A 408 11.96 -8.17 -5.46
C GLY A 408 12.15 -7.04 -6.47
N ALA A 409 11.05 -6.64 -7.09
CA ALA A 409 11.02 -5.61 -8.13
C ALA A 409 9.87 -4.63 -7.93
N GLU A 410 10.20 -3.37 -8.13
CA GLU A 410 9.28 -2.24 -8.17
C GLU A 410 9.73 -1.30 -9.29
N VAL A 411 9.24 -1.55 -10.49
CA VAL A 411 9.61 -0.82 -11.70
C VAL A 411 8.37 -0.51 -12.51
N ASP A 412 8.43 0.54 -13.32
CA ASP A 412 7.28 1.06 -14.04
C ASP A 412 6.78 0.12 -15.15
N TYR A 413 7.70 -0.42 -15.95
CA TYR A 413 7.44 -1.33 -17.06
C TYR A 413 8.03 -2.71 -16.80
N LEU A 414 7.52 -3.38 -15.77
CA LEU A 414 7.86 -4.77 -15.46
C LEU A 414 7.69 -5.66 -16.71
N VAL A 415 8.70 -6.49 -16.99
CA VAL A 415 8.83 -7.35 -18.19
C VAL A 415 8.67 -6.61 -19.52
N ASP A 416 9.04 -5.33 -19.56
CA ASP A 416 8.95 -4.41 -20.71
C ASP A 416 7.52 -4.20 -21.22
N CYS A 417 6.49 -4.52 -20.41
CA CYS A 417 5.08 -4.45 -20.77
C CYS A 417 4.52 -3.02 -20.57
N THR A 418 4.29 -2.31 -21.68
CA THR A 418 3.71 -0.96 -21.71
C THR A 418 2.24 -0.99 -22.13
N THR A 419 1.57 0.17 -22.11
CA THR A 419 0.17 0.31 -22.57
C THR A 419 -0.02 0.00 -24.06
N THR A 420 1.04 0.11 -24.87
CA THR A 420 1.02 -0.14 -26.32
C THR A 420 1.71 -1.45 -26.72
N THR A 421 2.59 -1.96 -25.86
CA THR A 421 3.41 -3.15 -26.16
C THR A 421 3.34 -4.12 -24.99
N CYS A 422 2.55 -5.19 -25.14
CA CYS A 422 2.54 -6.29 -24.18
C CYS A 422 2.05 -7.58 -24.84
N THR A 423 2.68 -8.72 -24.50
CA THR A 423 2.31 -10.04 -25.02
C THR A 423 2.41 -11.11 -23.94
N ASP A 424 1.69 -12.23 -24.13
CA ASP A 424 1.71 -13.37 -23.20
C ASP A 424 3.11 -13.99 -23.06
N SER A 425 3.92 -13.90 -24.12
CA SER A 425 5.31 -14.36 -24.13
C SER A 425 6.20 -13.48 -23.25
N MET A 426 6.03 -12.15 -23.30
CA MET A 426 6.78 -11.23 -22.44
C MET A 426 6.50 -11.52 -20.96
N ILE A 427 5.24 -11.73 -20.60
CA ILE A 427 4.82 -12.09 -19.24
C ILE A 427 5.47 -13.41 -18.82
N THR A 428 5.30 -14.46 -19.61
CA THR A 428 5.74 -15.81 -19.24
C THR A 428 7.27 -15.90 -19.14
N GLN A 429 7.99 -15.37 -20.12
CA GLN A 429 9.46 -15.38 -20.14
C GLN A 429 10.05 -14.44 -19.09
N GLY A 430 9.47 -13.25 -18.93
CA GLY A 430 9.95 -12.26 -17.96
C GLY A 430 9.76 -12.71 -16.52
N VAL A 431 8.59 -13.29 -16.17
CA VAL A 431 8.37 -13.88 -14.85
C VAL A 431 9.34 -15.04 -14.59
N GLN A 432 9.57 -15.90 -15.58
CA GLN A 432 10.54 -16.99 -15.46
C GLN A 432 11.96 -16.45 -15.22
N ALA A 433 12.40 -15.46 -16.00
CA ALA A 433 13.72 -14.84 -15.85
C ALA A 433 13.91 -14.19 -14.47
N MET A 434 12.91 -13.46 -13.97
CA MET A 434 12.95 -12.88 -12.63
C MET A 434 13.00 -13.96 -11.54
N TYR A 435 12.20 -15.03 -11.69
CA TYR A 435 12.20 -16.14 -10.76
C TYR A 435 13.55 -16.85 -10.72
N ASP A 436 14.20 -17.07 -11.87
CA ASP A 436 15.51 -17.70 -11.98
C ASP A 436 16.61 -16.82 -11.38
N ALA A 437 16.51 -15.49 -11.54
CA ALA A 437 17.39 -14.52 -10.87
C ALA A 437 17.21 -14.50 -9.34
N GLY A 438 16.13 -15.08 -8.81
CA GLY A 438 15.88 -15.21 -7.37
C GLY A 438 14.85 -14.24 -6.81
N LEU A 439 14.19 -13.43 -7.64
CA LEU A 439 13.15 -12.51 -7.19
C LEU A 439 11.90 -13.28 -6.75
N ARG A 440 11.27 -12.86 -5.66
CA ARG A 440 10.11 -13.53 -5.05
C ARG A 440 9.00 -12.58 -4.63
N TYR A 441 9.24 -11.27 -4.70
CA TYR A 441 8.32 -10.22 -4.28
C TYR A 441 8.19 -9.19 -5.40
N ILE A 442 7.00 -8.96 -5.94
CA ILE A 442 6.84 -8.20 -7.18
C ILE A 442 5.69 -7.20 -7.07
N PHE A 443 5.96 -5.95 -7.45
CA PHE A 443 4.97 -4.95 -7.81
C PHE A 443 4.67 -5.06 -9.31
N PRO A 444 3.44 -5.45 -9.71
CA PRO A 444 3.07 -5.46 -11.12
C PRO A 444 2.89 -4.05 -11.69
N ILE A 445 2.53 -3.08 -10.85
CA ILE A 445 2.26 -1.69 -11.21
C ILE A 445 2.99 -0.81 -10.20
N HIS A 446 3.70 0.21 -10.69
CA HIS A 446 4.39 1.20 -9.87
C HIS A 446 3.85 2.61 -10.21
N LEU A 447 4.68 3.61 -10.48
CA LEU A 447 4.26 5.00 -10.68
C LEU A 447 3.66 5.27 -12.07
N LYS A 448 3.80 4.33 -13.02
CA LYS A 448 3.25 4.46 -14.38
C LYS A 448 2.09 3.51 -14.65
N THR A 449 1.05 4.05 -15.30
CA THR A 449 0.09 3.20 -16.01
C THR A 449 0.84 2.40 -17.06
N ASN A 450 0.80 1.08 -16.94
CA ASN A 450 1.53 0.17 -17.80
C ASN A 450 0.58 -0.82 -18.48
N GLY A 451 1.13 -1.86 -19.11
CA GLY A 451 0.30 -2.84 -19.82
C GLY A 451 -0.60 -3.66 -18.90
N PHE A 452 -0.41 -3.64 -17.57
CA PHE A 452 -1.18 -4.40 -16.59
C PHE A 452 -2.32 -3.63 -15.94
N GLY A 453 -2.18 -2.31 -15.77
CA GLY A 453 -3.23 -1.47 -15.18
C GLY A 453 -2.80 -0.04 -14.90
N GLY A 454 -3.72 0.72 -14.32
CA GLY A 454 -3.47 2.10 -13.86
C GLY A 454 -2.70 2.17 -12.55
N ALA A 455 -1.76 3.11 -12.48
CA ALA A 455 -1.06 3.53 -11.28
C ALA A 455 -1.88 4.55 -10.46
N GLY A 456 -1.74 4.55 -9.15
CA GLY A 456 -2.38 5.49 -8.26
C GLY A 456 -1.79 6.89 -8.42
N LEU A 457 -2.65 7.90 -8.45
CA LEU A 457 -2.24 9.30 -8.56
C LEU A 457 -2.18 9.93 -7.16
N TYR A 458 -0.98 10.21 -6.69
CA TYR A 458 -0.76 10.81 -5.36
C TYR A 458 0.43 11.77 -5.28
N ASN A 459 1.28 11.80 -6.31
CA ASN A 459 2.38 12.75 -6.42
C ASN A 459 2.62 13.10 -7.90
N ILE A 460 3.58 13.98 -8.14
CA ILE A 460 3.97 14.45 -9.47
C ILE A 460 4.60 13.37 -10.36
N LEU A 461 5.10 12.27 -9.79
CA LEU A 461 5.76 11.18 -10.51
C LEU A 461 4.74 10.19 -11.12
N GLY A 462 3.57 10.07 -10.49
CA GLY A 462 2.44 9.28 -10.96
C GLY A 462 1.98 9.71 -12.36
N SER A 463 1.63 8.75 -13.21
CA SER A 463 1.06 9.02 -14.53
C SER A 463 -0.22 8.24 -14.80
N GLY A 464 -1.08 8.82 -15.62
CA GLY A 464 -2.33 8.22 -16.03
C GLY A 464 -3.34 9.28 -16.49
N THR A 465 -4.33 8.85 -17.28
CA THR A 465 -5.46 9.70 -17.60
C THR A 465 -6.25 9.96 -16.33
N LYS A 466 -6.42 11.24 -15.99
CA LYS A 466 -7.10 11.67 -14.76
C LYS A 466 -8.60 11.76 -14.98
N TYR A 467 -9.37 11.44 -13.95
CA TYR A 467 -10.77 11.87 -13.84
C TYR A 467 -11.02 12.42 -12.44
N ASP A 468 -12.00 13.33 -12.35
CA ASP A 468 -12.49 13.86 -11.08
C ASP A 468 -13.05 12.71 -10.23
N CYS A 469 -12.27 12.31 -9.23
CA CYS A 469 -12.53 11.17 -8.39
C CYS A 469 -13.01 11.67 -7.05
N LYS A 470 -14.21 12.23 -7.07
CA LYS A 470 -14.82 12.91 -5.93
C LYS A 470 -14.74 12.11 -4.64
N HIS A 471 -14.80 10.78 -4.69
CA HIS A 471 -14.69 9.94 -3.50
C HIS A 471 -13.38 10.10 -2.72
N TYR A 472 -12.26 10.23 -3.44
CA TYR A 472 -10.95 10.42 -2.82
C TYR A 472 -10.66 11.88 -2.51
N GLY A 473 -11.45 12.81 -3.06
CA GLY A 473 -11.20 14.24 -2.86
C GLY A 473 -9.99 14.75 -3.65
N GLN A 474 -9.71 14.12 -4.80
CA GLN A 474 -8.63 14.44 -5.73
C GLN A 474 -8.86 13.74 -7.08
N ASP A 475 -7.95 13.91 -8.03
CA ASP A 475 -7.94 13.13 -9.27
C ASP A 475 -7.58 11.65 -9.01
N CYS A 476 -8.24 10.73 -9.72
CA CYS A 476 -7.84 9.32 -9.79
C CYS A 476 -7.50 8.92 -11.22
N ASN A 477 -6.81 7.80 -11.37
CA ASN A 477 -6.52 7.19 -12.66
C ASN A 477 -7.75 6.49 -13.25
N VAL A 478 -8.11 6.84 -14.49
CA VAL A 478 -9.20 6.20 -15.24
C VAL A 478 -8.94 4.71 -15.44
N ALA A 479 -7.67 4.31 -15.59
CA ALA A 479 -7.30 2.94 -15.86
C ALA A 479 -7.44 2.05 -14.61
N GLY A 480 -8.15 0.94 -14.79
CA GLY A 480 -8.10 -0.20 -13.88
C GLY A 480 -7.18 -1.30 -14.43
N LEU A 481 -7.33 -2.50 -13.88
CA LEU A 481 -6.61 -3.68 -14.34
C LEU A 481 -6.98 -3.99 -15.81
N THR A 482 -5.99 -4.14 -16.69
CA THR A 482 -6.20 -4.45 -18.12
C THR A 482 -6.45 -5.95 -18.32
N SER A 483 -6.61 -6.38 -19.58
CA SER A 483 -6.64 -7.80 -19.94
C SER A 483 -5.34 -8.55 -19.67
N TYR A 484 -4.20 -7.86 -19.53
CA TYR A 484 -2.91 -8.46 -19.18
C TYR A 484 -2.65 -8.50 -17.66
N GLY A 485 -3.32 -7.66 -16.87
CA GLY A 485 -3.17 -7.65 -15.41
C GLY A 485 -3.46 -9.01 -14.74
N PRO A 486 -4.60 -9.68 -15.01
CA PRO A 486 -4.83 -11.04 -14.53
C PRO A 486 -3.79 -12.04 -15.02
N LYS A 487 -3.23 -11.85 -16.22
CA LYS A 487 -2.22 -12.75 -16.78
C LYS A 487 -0.87 -12.66 -16.04
N ILE A 488 -0.40 -11.45 -15.74
CA ILE A 488 0.83 -11.29 -14.94
C ILE A 488 0.61 -11.81 -13.52
N MET A 489 -0.52 -11.50 -12.90
CA MET A 489 -0.86 -12.01 -11.57
C MET A 489 -0.88 -13.54 -11.56
N LYS A 490 -1.54 -14.16 -12.53
CA LYS A 490 -1.55 -15.62 -12.67
C LYS A 490 -0.14 -16.21 -12.78
N ALA A 491 0.70 -15.66 -13.64
CA ALA A 491 2.07 -16.14 -13.83
C ALA A 491 2.91 -16.04 -12.55
N LEU A 492 2.78 -14.94 -11.80
CA LEU A 492 3.41 -14.76 -10.49
C LEU A 492 2.87 -15.75 -9.45
N MET A 493 1.55 -15.92 -9.40
CA MET A 493 0.88 -16.85 -8.48
C MET A 493 1.30 -18.30 -8.72
N GLN A 494 1.39 -18.74 -9.99
CA GLN A 494 1.84 -20.09 -10.36
C GLN A 494 3.28 -20.39 -9.89
N LYS A 495 4.09 -19.36 -9.67
CA LYS A 495 5.44 -19.46 -9.12
C LYS A 495 5.49 -19.30 -7.60
N GLY A 496 4.35 -19.09 -6.93
CA GLY A 496 4.31 -18.84 -5.49
C GLY A 496 4.98 -17.52 -5.08
N MET A 497 5.03 -16.54 -5.98
CA MET A 497 5.63 -15.23 -5.73
C MET A 497 4.65 -14.34 -4.94
N ILE A 498 5.18 -13.49 -4.08
CA ILE A 498 4.43 -12.49 -3.35
C ILE A 498 4.12 -11.33 -4.31
N ILE A 499 2.86 -10.93 -4.36
CA ILE A 499 2.39 -9.84 -5.22
C ILE A 499 2.03 -8.67 -4.32
N ASP A 500 2.73 -7.56 -4.54
CA ASP A 500 2.42 -6.30 -3.89
C ASP A 500 1.41 -5.52 -4.73
N VAL A 501 0.35 -5.05 -4.07
CA VAL A 501 -0.71 -4.24 -4.67
C VAL A 501 -0.59 -2.75 -4.34
N GLY A 502 0.51 -2.33 -3.70
CA GLY A 502 0.89 -0.93 -3.58
C GLY A 502 1.01 -0.24 -4.94
N HIS A 503 0.91 1.08 -4.96
CA HIS A 503 0.86 1.93 -6.16
C HIS A 503 -0.26 1.67 -7.17
N MET A 504 -1.09 0.64 -7.02
CA MET A 504 -2.23 0.44 -7.92
C MET A 504 -3.25 1.56 -7.76
N SER A 505 -3.85 2.02 -8.87
CA SER A 505 -5.04 2.89 -8.81
C SER A 505 -6.17 2.20 -8.07
N ALA A 506 -7.17 2.95 -7.59
CA ALA A 506 -8.31 2.36 -6.89
C ALA A 506 -9.00 1.26 -7.73
N ARG A 507 -9.09 1.47 -9.05
CA ARG A 507 -9.68 0.51 -10.00
C ARG A 507 -8.78 -0.70 -10.25
N SER A 508 -7.47 -0.50 -10.32
CA SER A 508 -6.50 -1.60 -10.47
C SER A 508 -6.47 -2.47 -9.21
N LEU A 509 -6.44 -1.84 -8.03
CA LEU A 509 -6.48 -2.51 -6.74
C LEU A 509 -7.75 -3.36 -6.60
N GLU A 510 -8.92 -2.80 -6.94
CA GLU A 510 -10.18 -3.54 -6.91
C GLU A 510 -10.15 -4.78 -7.82
N GLY A 511 -9.65 -4.63 -9.05
CA GLY A 511 -9.49 -5.74 -9.99
C GLY A 511 -8.49 -6.79 -9.51
N ALA A 512 -7.36 -6.36 -8.95
CA ALA A 512 -6.32 -7.25 -8.44
C ALA A 512 -6.78 -8.05 -7.23
N LEU A 513 -7.44 -7.42 -6.26
CA LEU A 513 -8.00 -8.11 -5.09
C LEU A 513 -9.11 -9.08 -5.51
N THR A 514 -10.00 -8.68 -6.41
CA THR A 514 -11.06 -9.55 -6.93
C THR A 514 -10.48 -10.78 -7.62
N TYR A 515 -9.43 -10.59 -8.43
CA TYR A 515 -8.76 -11.71 -9.09
C TYR A 515 -8.05 -12.62 -8.08
N ALA A 516 -7.35 -12.05 -7.10
CA ALA A 516 -6.69 -12.83 -6.06
C ALA A 516 -7.67 -13.65 -5.20
N GLU A 517 -8.85 -13.11 -4.91
CA GLU A 517 -9.96 -13.81 -4.23
C GLU A 517 -10.50 -14.97 -5.04
N GLN A 518 -10.69 -14.80 -6.35
CA GLN A 518 -11.05 -15.91 -7.25
C GLN A 518 -10.00 -17.02 -7.25
N GLN A 519 -8.72 -16.65 -7.11
CA GLN A 519 -7.63 -17.60 -7.00
C GLN A 519 -7.38 -18.08 -5.56
N ALA A 520 -8.08 -17.56 -4.54
CA ALA A 520 -7.80 -17.81 -3.13
C ALA A 520 -6.30 -17.74 -2.80
N TYR A 521 -5.61 -16.73 -3.33
CA TYR A 521 -4.16 -16.63 -3.26
C TYR A 521 -3.70 -15.82 -2.03
N PRO A 522 -2.95 -16.42 -1.09
CA PRO A 522 -2.59 -15.75 0.16
C PRO A 522 -1.36 -14.85 0.06
N GLY A 523 -0.60 -14.93 -1.03
CA GLY A 523 0.61 -14.13 -1.25
C GLY A 523 0.34 -12.70 -1.74
N ILE A 524 -0.74 -12.07 -1.27
CA ILE A 524 -1.06 -10.66 -1.57
C ILE A 524 -0.67 -9.80 -0.39
N VAL A 525 0.01 -8.69 -0.66
CA VAL A 525 0.46 -7.72 0.35
C VAL A 525 0.28 -6.31 -0.17
N THR A 526 0.27 -5.36 0.75
CA THR A 526 0.62 -3.97 0.44
C THR A 526 1.88 -3.66 1.25
N GLY A 527 3.02 -3.53 0.57
CA GLY A 527 4.34 -3.57 1.19
C GLY A 527 4.70 -2.30 1.92
N HIS A 528 4.19 -1.17 1.46
CA HIS A 528 4.29 0.13 2.12
C HIS A 528 3.05 0.94 1.79
N THR A 529 2.35 1.42 2.82
CA THR A 529 1.11 2.13 2.59
C THR A 529 0.73 3.07 3.72
N GLY A 530 0.05 4.16 3.38
CA GLY A 530 -0.75 4.94 4.32
C GLY A 530 -2.11 4.27 4.55
N VAL A 531 -2.94 4.89 5.39
CA VAL A 531 -4.28 4.35 5.69
C VAL A 531 -5.32 5.40 5.32
N TYR A 532 -6.06 5.15 4.23
CA TYR A 532 -7.04 6.11 3.70
C TYR A 532 -8.08 6.56 4.74
N ASP A 533 -8.52 5.66 5.60
CA ASP A 533 -9.54 5.95 6.62
C ASP A 533 -9.03 6.92 7.70
N MET A 534 -7.71 7.01 7.89
CA MET A 534 -7.05 7.95 8.81
C MET A 534 -6.63 9.25 8.12
N ALA A 535 -6.48 9.21 6.79
CA ALA A 535 -5.92 10.29 6.00
C ALA A 535 -6.94 11.40 5.67
N ASN A 536 -6.45 12.63 5.71
CA ASN A 536 -7.14 13.87 5.35
C ASN A 536 -6.35 14.64 4.28
N LYS A 537 -6.99 15.63 3.65
CA LYS A 537 -6.37 16.51 2.65
C LYS A 537 -5.66 15.72 1.55
N ALA A 538 -4.48 16.15 1.11
CA ALA A 538 -3.72 15.51 0.03
C ALA A 538 -3.26 14.08 0.36
N ASN A 539 -3.16 13.72 1.65
CA ASN A 539 -2.82 12.36 2.08
C ASN A 539 -3.98 11.36 1.82
N ARG A 540 -5.18 11.87 1.56
CA ARG A 540 -6.36 11.08 1.23
C ARG A 540 -6.41 10.81 -0.28
N HIS A 541 -5.64 9.84 -0.74
CA HIS A 541 -5.46 9.55 -2.17
C HIS A 541 -5.67 8.07 -2.51
N GLU A 542 -5.86 7.76 -3.80
CA GLU A 542 -6.20 6.40 -4.25
C GLU A 542 -5.09 5.35 -4.05
N ALA A 543 -3.84 5.79 -3.93
CA ALA A 543 -2.73 4.89 -3.61
C ALA A 543 -2.75 4.40 -2.13
N ASN A 544 -3.55 5.03 -1.26
CA ASN A 544 -3.80 4.53 0.09
C ASN A 544 -5.04 3.62 0.06
N PRO A 545 -4.92 2.31 0.36
CA PRO A 545 -6.06 1.42 0.40
C PRO A 545 -7.05 1.82 1.51
N THR A 546 -8.33 1.69 1.21
CA THR A 546 -9.41 1.84 2.19
C THR A 546 -9.33 0.74 3.26
N GLY A 547 -9.93 0.97 4.43
CA GLY A 547 -10.03 -0.08 5.45
C GLY A 547 -10.70 -1.37 4.94
N ALA A 548 -11.62 -1.26 3.97
CA ALA A 548 -12.23 -2.40 3.31
C ALA A 548 -11.24 -3.18 2.44
N ALA A 549 -10.41 -2.50 1.64
CA ALA A 549 -9.37 -3.12 0.83
C ALA A 549 -8.30 -3.80 1.71
N LEU A 550 -7.87 -3.14 2.79
CA LEU A 550 -6.93 -3.73 3.75
C LEU A 550 -7.49 -5.01 4.38
N LYS A 551 -8.78 -5.03 4.73
CA LYS A 551 -9.44 -6.25 5.24
C LYS A 551 -9.46 -7.39 4.22
N ARG A 552 -9.63 -7.10 2.93
CA ARG A 552 -9.57 -8.12 1.86
C ARG A 552 -8.18 -8.74 1.76
N ILE A 553 -7.12 -7.94 1.85
CA ILE A 553 -5.72 -8.44 1.90
C ILE A 553 -5.54 -9.40 3.09
N ILE A 554 -6.01 -9.02 4.27
CA ILE A 554 -5.93 -9.88 5.46
C ILE A 554 -6.76 -11.16 5.30
N ALA A 555 -7.97 -11.06 4.77
CA ALA A 555 -8.87 -12.20 4.55
C ALA A 555 -8.29 -13.23 3.57
N LEU A 556 -7.53 -12.79 2.57
CA LEU A 556 -6.78 -13.67 1.66
C LEU A 556 -5.68 -14.47 2.35
N GLY A 557 -5.22 -14.04 3.53
CA GLY A 557 -4.05 -14.60 4.21
C GLY A 557 -2.81 -13.71 4.14
N GLY A 558 -2.95 -12.50 3.58
CA GLY A 558 -1.89 -11.53 3.38
C GLY A 558 -1.45 -10.77 4.63
N MET A 559 -0.55 -9.81 4.42
CA MET A 559 -0.02 -8.89 5.42
C MET A 559 0.10 -7.45 4.89
N ILE A 560 0.22 -6.51 5.82
CA ILE A 560 0.25 -5.06 5.54
C ILE A 560 1.54 -4.47 6.10
N GLY A 561 2.32 -3.82 5.25
CA GLY A 561 3.46 -2.99 5.63
C GLY A 561 3.02 -1.54 5.76
N LEU A 562 2.96 -1.03 6.98
CA LEU A 562 2.63 0.37 7.23
C LEU A 562 3.88 1.22 7.02
N ILE A 563 3.78 2.26 6.19
CA ILE A 563 4.91 3.16 5.95
C ILE A 563 5.16 4.04 7.19
N PRO A 564 6.40 4.22 7.66
CA PRO A 564 6.67 5.06 8.84
C PRO A 564 6.22 6.51 8.67
N GLY A 565 6.44 7.11 7.50
CA GLY A 565 5.99 8.47 7.18
C GLY A 565 4.51 8.52 6.83
N GLN A 566 3.67 8.83 7.82
CA GLN A 566 2.21 8.91 7.62
C GLN A 566 1.69 10.31 7.26
N GLY A 567 2.54 11.34 7.26
CA GLY A 567 2.15 12.73 6.95
C GLY A 567 2.09 13.68 8.15
N ASN A 568 1.47 14.84 7.94
CA ASN A 568 1.43 15.97 8.85
C ASN A 568 0.31 15.86 9.92
N LEU A 569 0.31 16.80 10.87
CA LEU A 569 -0.62 16.84 12.00
C LEU A 569 -2.09 16.97 11.56
N ASP A 570 -2.34 17.68 10.46
CA ASP A 570 -3.68 17.94 9.91
C ASP A 570 -4.05 16.99 8.74
N GLU A 571 -3.11 16.13 8.33
CA GLU A 571 -3.28 15.11 7.29
C GLU A 571 -3.62 13.74 7.85
N VAL A 572 -3.45 13.52 9.17
CA VAL A 572 -3.80 12.28 9.86
C VAL A 572 -4.60 12.60 11.12
N GLY A 573 -5.76 11.95 11.28
CA GLY A 573 -6.59 12.16 12.47
C GLY A 573 -6.03 11.49 13.74
N GLU A 574 -6.40 12.00 14.92
CA GLU A 574 -6.09 11.33 16.19
C GLU A 574 -6.98 10.08 16.39
N TRP A 575 -6.35 8.93 16.61
CA TRP A 575 -7.06 7.69 16.86
C TRP A 575 -7.48 7.56 18.33
N ARG A 576 -8.80 7.35 18.55
CA ARG A 576 -9.42 7.33 19.89
C ARG A 576 -10.31 6.12 20.18
N GLN A 577 -10.18 5.03 19.43
CA GLN A 577 -11.09 3.87 19.54
C GLN A 577 -10.39 2.58 20.01
N ASN A 578 -9.28 2.67 20.75
CA ASN A 578 -8.73 1.47 21.39
C ASN A 578 -9.73 0.90 22.41
N SER A 579 -9.88 -0.43 22.43
CA SER A 579 -10.88 -1.12 23.24
C SER A 579 -10.69 -0.97 24.74
N ASP A 580 -9.47 -0.66 25.19
CA ASP A 580 -9.12 -0.43 26.59
C ASP A 580 -9.14 1.05 27.00
N GLY A 581 -9.59 1.95 26.09
CA GLY A 581 -9.64 3.39 26.30
C GLY A 581 -8.27 4.09 26.29
N SER A 582 -7.17 3.37 26.05
CA SER A 582 -5.86 4.00 25.88
C SER A 582 -5.80 4.79 24.57
N TYR A 583 -4.95 5.81 24.51
CA TYR A 583 -4.68 6.58 23.30
C TYR A 583 -3.35 7.30 23.45
N ILE A 584 -2.82 7.79 22.33
CA ILE A 584 -1.65 8.66 22.26
C ILE A 584 -2.11 9.97 21.65
N SER A 585 -2.00 11.05 22.41
CA SER A 585 -2.30 12.40 21.93
C SER A 585 -1.47 12.70 20.68
N HIS A 586 -2.09 13.25 19.64
CA HIS A 586 -1.39 13.62 18.41
C HIS A 586 -0.99 15.09 18.48
N ALA A 587 0.25 15.35 18.87
CA ALA A 587 0.75 16.69 19.10
C ALA A 587 1.84 17.15 18.12
N CYS A 588 2.47 16.21 17.42
CA CYS A 588 3.69 16.42 16.67
C CYS A 588 3.59 15.70 15.32
N GLY A 589 3.19 16.43 14.28
CA GLY A 589 3.04 15.91 12.93
C GLY A 589 4.38 15.59 12.25
N GLY A 590 4.35 14.73 11.23
CA GLY A 590 5.57 14.27 10.55
C GLY A 590 6.52 13.47 11.43
N THR A 591 6.04 12.86 12.51
CA THR A 591 6.85 12.08 13.47
C THR A 591 6.26 10.70 13.75
N THR A 592 6.90 9.95 14.64
CA THR A 592 6.40 8.68 15.19
C THR A 592 5.00 8.79 15.79
N GLN A 593 4.57 9.97 16.25
CA GLN A 593 3.20 10.18 16.73
C GLN A 593 2.17 10.01 15.61
N THR A 594 2.46 10.49 14.40
CA THR A 594 1.57 10.31 13.25
C THR A 594 1.48 8.83 12.88
N PHE A 595 2.63 8.12 12.86
CA PHE A 595 2.64 6.67 12.67
C PHE A 595 1.78 5.94 13.70
N ALA A 596 1.90 6.32 14.98
CA ALA A 596 1.17 5.69 16.06
C ALA A 596 -0.36 5.79 15.87
N GLN A 597 -0.88 6.85 15.24
CA GLN A 597 -2.31 6.98 14.96
C GLN A 597 -2.76 5.90 13.97
N SER A 598 -2.12 5.85 12.79
CA SER A 598 -2.44 4.87 11.74
C SER A 598 -2.20 3.42 12.20
N TYR A 599 -1.14 3.19 12.99
CA TYR A 599 -0.85 1.86 13.54
C TYR A 599 -1.94 1.37 14.49
N GLN A 600 -2.40 2.21 15.42
CA GLN A 600 -3.46 1.84 16.35
C GLN A 600 -4.79 1.59 15.63
N TYR A 601 -5.12 2.41 14.61
CA TYR A 601 -6.25 2.15 13.72
C TYR A 601 -6.11 0.78 13.04
N LEU A 602 -4.97 0.49 12.41
CA LEU A 602 -4.78 -0.72 11.64
C LEU A 602 -4.93 -1.97 12.51
N ARG A 603 -4.36 -1.92 13.71
CA ARG A 603 -4.45 -3.00 14.70
C ARG A 603 -5.90 -3.23 15.16
N ASN A 604 -6.69 -2.17 15.29
CA ASN A 604 -8.13 -2.28 15.58
C ASN A 604 -8.92 -2.82 14.38
N LEU A 605 -8.63 -2.34 13.17
CA LEU A 605 -9.28 -2.77 11.93
C LEU A 605 -9.15 -4.27 11.69
N ILE A 606 -7.94 -4.81 11.94
CA ILE A 606 -7.60 -6.22 11.75
C ILE A 606 -8.07 -7.07 12.94
N GLY A 607 -8.07 -6.51 14.16
CA GLY A 607 -8.49 -7.22 15.36
C GLY A 607 -7.50 -8.30 15.81
N ASP A 608 -8.01 -9.43 16.30
CA ASP A 608 -7.18 -10.49 16.90
C ASP A 608 -6.14 -11.08 15.92
N GLN A 609 -6.45 -11.14 14.62
CA GLN A 609 -5.52 -11.64 13.60
C GLN A 609 -4.25 -10.80 13.46
N ALA A 610 -4.24 -9.54 13.94
CA ALA A 610 -3.05 -8.70 13.91
C ALA A 610 -1.90 -9.34 14.71
N TYR A 611 -2.23 -9.99 15.84
CA TYR A 611 -1.25 -10.62 16.73
C TYR A 611 -0.62 -11.90 16.15
N ASP A 612 -1.07 -12.36 14.99
CA ASP A 612 -0.41 -13.45 14.27
C ASP A 612 0.81 -12.97 13.46
N GLY A 613 1.09 -11.66 13.43
CA GLY A 613 2.22 -11.10 12.67
C GLY A 613 1.82 -10.39 11.36
N ARG A 614 0.55 -10.00 11.22
CA ARG A 614 -0.01 -9.52 9.94
C ARG A 614 0.20 -8.04 9.66
N ILE A 615 0.74 -7.31 10.63
CA ILE A 615 1.15 -5.91 10.46
C ILE A 615 2.67 -5.86 10.56
N SER A 616 3.32 -5.24 9.59
CA SER A 616 4.75 -4.96 9.61
C SER A 616 5.01 -3.50 9.28
N VAL A 617 6.29 -3.13 9.19
CA VAL A 617 6.73 -1.90 8.55
C VAL A 617 7.11 -2.17 7.09
N GLY A 618 6.90 -1.19 6.23
CA GLY A 618 7.55 -1.09 4.93
C GLY A 618 8.16 0.29 4.88
N THR A 619 9.46 0.38 5.15
CA THR A 619 10.07 1.69 5.43
C THR A 619 10.16 2.56 4.21
N ASP A 620 10.43 1.96 3.05
CA ASP A 620 10.74 2.66 1.83
C ASP A 620 11.99 3.58 1.97
N PHE A 621 12.94 3.13 2.80
CA PHE A 621 14.25 3.77 2.84
C PHE A 621 14.90 3.69 1.45
N ASN A 622 15.41 4.85 1.01
CA ASN A 622 15.97 5.12 -0.31
C ASN A 622 14.98 5.08 -1.50
N GLY A 623 13.66 4.97 -1.31
CA GLY A 623 12.66 5.03 -2.40
C GLY A 623 11.89 6.35 -2.46
N PHE A 624 12.45 7.42 -1.89
CA PHE A 624 11.87 8.77 -1.86
C PHE A 624 10.65 8.95 -0.94
N ALA A 625 10.38 8.00 -0.03
CA ALA A 625 9.40 8.19 1.05
C ALA A 625 9.88 9.12 2.16
N HIS A 626 8.93 9.83 2.76
CA HIS A 626 9.14 10.64 3.95
C HIS A 626 9.45 9.73 5.16
N MET A 627 10.50 10.01 5.91
CA MET A 627 10.76 9.34 7.19
C MET A 627 10.30 10.21 8.37
N PRO A 628 9.86 9.60 9.48
CA PRO A 628 9.53 10.33 10.70
C PRO A 628 10.66 11.24 11.16
N GLY A 629 10.37 12.53 11.25
CA GLY A 629 11.26 13.52 11.85
C GLY A 629 11.31 13.43 13.38
N PRO A 630 12.18 14.24 14.01
CA PRO A 630 12.33 14.24 15.46
C PRO A 630 11.13 14.85 16.17
N ARG A 631 10.86 14.40 17.40
CA ARG A 631 9.87 15.02 18.29
C ARG A 631 10.43 16.15 19.17
N TYR A 632 11.76 16.27 19.24
CA TYR A 632 12.45 17.23 20.10
C TYR A 632 13.58 17.94 19.35
N GLY A 633 14.07 19.04 19.93
CA GLY A 633 15.12 19.86 19.34
C GLY A 633 14.57 20.90 18.35
N THR A 634 15.47 21.57 17.64
CA THR A 634 15.14 22.72 16.78
C THR A 634 14.40 22.35 15.50
N ARG A 635 14.44 21.08 15.09
CA ARG A 635 13.73 20.52 13.92
C ARG A 635 12.52 19.68 14.31
N ALA A 636 12.05 19.79 15.55
CA ALA A 636 10.96 19.00 16.08
C ALA A 636 9.65 19.23 15.30
N CYS A 637 8.84 18.19 15.18
CA CYS A 637 7.48 18.26 14.64
C CYS A 637 7.41 18.93 13.26
N PRO A 638 8.17 18.43 12.25
CA PRO A 638 8.24 19.07 10.94
C PRO A 638 6.86 19.15 10.26
N GLY A 639 5.93 18.25 10.59
CA GLY A 639 4.56 18.27 10.10
C GLY A 639 3.57 19.06 10.96
N GLY A 640 4.04 20.00 11.78
CA GLY A 640 3.21 20.86 12.61
C GLY A 640 3.06 20.41 14.07
N VAL A 641 2.74 21.37 14.94
CA VAL A 641 2.66 21.17 16.40
C VAL A 641 1.31 21.61 16.94
N SER A 642 0.77 20.87 17.91
CA SER A 642 -0.43 21.24 18.66
C SER A 642 -0.08 22.01 19.94
N THR A 643 -1.07 22.38 20.74
CA THR A 643 -0.89 22.98 22.07
C THR A 643 -0.44 21.99 23.16
N ILE A 644 -0.44 20.69 22.87
CA ILE A 644 -0.15 19.64 23.85
C ILE A 644 1.36 19.53 24.06
N ALA A 645 1.81 19.74 25.29
CA ALA A 645 3.22 19.62 25.65
C ALA A 645 3.71 18.16 25.63
N GLN A 646 4.90 17.95 25.09
CA GLN A 646 5.61 16.67 25.12
C GLN A 646 6.68 16.72 26.23
N PRO A 647 6.53 16.01 27.36
CA PRO A 647 7.50 16.07 28.44
C PRO A 647 8.82 15.38 28.06
N ASP A 648 9.91 15.76 28.71
CA ASP A 648 11.22 15.13 28.54
C ASP A 648 11.21 13.65 28.94
N SER A 649 10.33 13.25 29.86
CA SER A 649 10.13 11.85 30.27
C SER A 649 9.61 10.95 29.15
N ALA A 650 9.10 11.53 28.06
CA ALA A 650 8.66 10.80 26.89
C ALA A 650 9.74 10.71 25.79
N LYS A 651 10.97 11.20 26.01
CA LYS A 651 12.11 10.98 25.10
C LYS A 651 12.55 9.52 25.11
N VAL A 652 13.14 9.06 24.01
CA VAL A 652 13.93 7.81 24.02
C VAL A 652 15.06 7.98 25.04
N GLY A 653 15.01 7.17 26.09
CA GLY A 653 16.06 7.05 27.08
C GLY A 653 17.14 6.09 26.59
N TYR A 654 18.40 6.53 26.63
CA TYR A 654 19.55 5.70 26.25
C TYR A 654 20.38 5.30 27.47
N PRO A 655 20.96 4.08 27.49
CA PRO A 655 20.70 3.02 26.53
C PRO A 655 19.33 2.34 26.76
N PHE A 656 18.78 1.69 25.74
CA PHE A 656 17.61 0.82 25.86
C PHE A 656 17.92 -0.58 25.29
N ALA A 657 17.02 -1.54 25.51
CA ALA A 657 17.13 -2.88 24.91
C ALA A 657 15.83 -3.22 24.16
N PRO A 658 15.91 -3.93 23.03
CA PRO A 658 14.73 -4.54 22.42
C PRO A 658 14.01 -5.49 23.38
N ASP A 659 12.78 -5.90 23.05
CA ASP A 659 12.03 -6.86 23.86
C ASP A 659 12.83 -8.15 24.09
N ALA A 660 12.88 -8.61 25.34
CA ALA A 660 13.68 -9.77 25.70
C ALA A 660 13.24 -11.09 25.03
N SER A 661 12.00 -11.12 24.50
CA SER A 661 11.48 -12.28 23.76
C SER A 661 11.79 -12.24 22.26
N ILE A 662 12.39 -11.16 21.74
CA ILE A 662 12.84 -11.09 20.35
C ILE A 662 14.01 -12.05 20.14
N ARG A 663 13.93 -12.82 19.06
CA ARG A 663 14.99 -13.72 18.61
C ARG A 663 16.28 -12.93 18.46
N LYS A 664 17.33 -13.30 19.20
CA LYS A 664 18.64 -12.64 19.18
C LYS A 664 19.33 -12.78 17.81
N ALA A 665 20.08 -11.75 17.42
CA ALA A 665 20.94 -11.80 16.24
C ALA A 665 22.12 -12.76 16.45
N ALA A 666 22.48 -13.52 15.40
CA ALA A 666 23.59 -14.47 15.42
C ALA A 666 24.96 -13.81 15.67
N THR A 667 25.08 -12.51 15.40
CA THR A 667 26.30 -11.73 15.62
C THR A 667 26.50 -11.35 17.08
N LEU A 668 25.54 -11.60 17.96
CA LEU A 668 25.55 -11.17 19.35
C LEU A 668 25.58 -12.34 20.33
N SER A 669 26.40 -12.22 21.38
CA SER A 669 26.42 -13.16 22.50
C SER A 669 25.23 -12.99 23.44
N ALA A 670 24.72 -11.76 23.60
CA ALA A 670 23.53 -11.41 24.39
C ALA A 670 22.63 -10.41 23.64
N LEU A 671 21.44 -10.10 24.14
CA LEU A 671 20.63 -9.03 23.57
C LEU A 671 21.37 -7.68 23.65
N PRO A 672 21.25 -6.81 22.63
CA PRO A 672 22.02 -5.58 22.61
C PRO A 672 21.46 -4.56 23.60
N SER A 673 22.36 -3.78 24.20
CA SER A 673 22.04 -2.52 24.85
C SER A 673 22.37 -1.40 23.85
N LEU A 674 21.34 -0.78 23.29
CA LEU A 674 21.44 0.20 22.22
C LEU A 674 21.55 1.60 22.83
N GLY A 675 22.73 2.21 22.65
CA GLY A 675 22.94 3.62 22.88
C GLY A 675 22.61 4.47 21.65
N LYS A 676 22.84 5.79 21.78
CA LYS A 676 22.95 6.68 20.62
C LYS A 676 23.98 6.09 19.66
N TYR A 677 23.69 6.11 18.37
CA TYR A 677 24.57 5.51 17.38
C TYR A 677 25.58 6.55 16.89
N THR A 678 26.87 6.21 16.86
CA THR A 678 27.92 7.10 16.33
C THR A 678 28.55 6.44 15.11
N PHE A 679 28.64 7.20 14.02
CA PHE A 679 29.29 6.78 12.79
C PHE A 679 30.04 7.96 12.16
N GLY A 680 31.33 7.75 11.84
CA GLY A 680 32.23 8.86 11.58
C GLY A 680 32.27 9.83 12.77
N ASN A 681 32.05 11.12 12.51
CA ASN A 681 32.05 12.20 13.49
C ASN A 681 30.65 12.57 13.99
N ARG A 682 29.59 11.93 13.49
CA ARG A 682 28.19 12.24 13.86
C ARG A 682 27.65 11.23 14.85
N THR A 683 26.96 11.74 15.88
CA THR A 683 26.17 10.95 16.80
C THR A 683 24.68 11.16 16.51
N PHE A 684 23.99 10.08 16.20
CA PHE A 684 22.57 10.04 15.91
C PHE A 684 21.78 9.84 17.22
N ASP A 685 21.06 10.87 17.63
CA ASP A 685 20.08 10.84 18.71
C ASP A 685 18.68 10.90 18.11
N PHE A 686 17.93 9.79 18.18
CA PHE A 686 16.59 9.70 17.59
C PHE A 686 15.66 10.85 18.02
N ASN A 687 15.81 11.36 19.25
CA ASN A 687 14.98 12.45 19.75
C ASN A 687 15.10 13.73 18.93
N THR A 688 16.28 13.99 18.34
CA THR A 688 16.61 15.22 17.58
C THR A 688 16.95 14.97 16.11
N GLU A 689 17.07 13.71 15.71
CA GLU A 689 17.40 13.28 14.34
C GLU A 689 16.24 12.54 13.65
N GLY A 690 15.29 11.99 14.39
CA GLY A 690 14.25 11.12 13.83
C GLY A 690 14.83 9.88 13.16
N ALA A 691 14.07 9.30 12.23
CA ALA A 691 14.45 8.10 11.48
C ALA A 691 15.40 8.45 10.31
N SER A 692 16.61 8.92 10.63
CA SER A 692 17.59 9.39 9.64
C SER A 692 18.20 8.30 8.76
N HIS A 693 18.25 7.06 9.24
CA HIS A 693 18.71 5.90 8.48
C HIS A 693 18.11 4.62 9.06
N ILE A 694 18.08 3.53 8.30
CA ILE A 694 17.43 2.26 8.72
C ILE A 694 17.94 1.75 10.07
N GLY A 695 19.20 2.01 10.38
CA GLY A 695 19.79 1.65 11.67
C GLY A 695 19.05 2.20 12.88
N LEU A 696 18.21 3.23 12.77
CA LEU A 696 17.45 3.83 13.88
C LEU A 696 16.04 3.25 14.06
N MET A 697 15.65 2.22 13.29
CA MET A 697 14.35 1.56 13.47
C MET A 697 14.13 0.95 14.87
N PRO A 698 15.14 0.41 15.59
CA PRO A 698 14.97 0.03 16.99
C PRO A 698 14.58 1.21 17.89
N ASP A 699 15.14 2.39 17.65
CA ASP A 699 14.87 3.63 18.38
C ASP A 699 13.47 4.17 18.05
N PHE A 700 13.04 4.03 16.79
CA PHE A 700 11.65 4.29 16.37
C PHE A 700 10.65 3.47 17.19
N PHE A 701 10.87 2.16 17.36
CA PHE A 701 9.97 1.34 18.18
C PHE A 701 10.04 1.66 19.66
N GLU A 702 11.22 2.02 20.20
CA GLU A 702 11.31 2.49 21.58
C GLU A 702 10.60 3.85 21.76
N ASP A 703 10.70 4.76 20.79
CA ASP A 703 10.02 6.05 20.83
C ASP A 703 8.50 5.88 20.86
N LEU A 704 7.96 4.95 20.08
CA LEU A 704 6.56 4.55 20.12
C LEU A 704 6.15 4.04 21.52
N ARG A 705 7.02 3.27 22.18
CA ARG A 705 6.78 2.85 23.57
C ARG A 705 6.78 4.03 24.52
N GLN A 706 7.69 4.99 24.38
CA GLN A 706 7.76 6.17 25.25
C GLN A 706 6.50 7.04 25.19
N GLN A 707 5.76 6.97 24.07
CA GLN A 707 4.51 7.69 23.87
C GLN A 707 3.29 7.00 24.46
N GLY A 708 3.31 5.66 24.59
CA GLY A 708 2.21 4.92 25.20
C GLY A 708 1.96 3.50 24.66
N LEU A 709 2.60 3.11 23.55
CA LEU A 709 2.43 1.75 23.02
C LEU A 709 2.99 0.71 23.98
N LYS A 710 2.13 -0.23 24.36
CA LYS A 710 2.46 -1.32 25.28
C LYS A 710 3.31 -2.37 24.59
N ARG A 711 3.85 -3.29 25.39
CA ARG A 711 4.55 -4.46 24.86
C ARG A 711 3.65 -5.28 23.95
N SER A 712 2.42 -5.58 24.38
CA SER A 712 1.45 -6.31 23.57
C SER A 712 1.05 -5.55 22.31
N ASP A 713 1.03 -4.21 22.34
CA ASP A 713 0.66 -3.42 21.17
C ASP A 713 1.66 -3.56 20.02
N LEU A 714 2.95 -3.77 20.29
CA LEU A 714 4.01 -3.98 19.27
C LEU A 714 4.18 -5.44 18.84
N GLU A 715 3.52 -6.39 19.51
CA GLU A 715 3.59 -7.82 19.18
C GLU A 715 3.26 -8.15 17.71
N PRO A 716 2.24 -7.53 17.07
CA PRO A 716 1.99 -7.73 15.64
C PRO A 716 3.23 -7.51 14.77
N VAL A 717 4.02 -6.47 15.05
CA VAL A 717 5.23 -6.15 14.27
C VAL A 717 6.35 -7.12 14.60
N TYR A 718 6.55 -7.45 15.88
CA TYR A 718 7.63 -8.36 16.29
C TYR A 718 7.41 -9.85 15.96
N ARG A 719 6.23 -10.21 15.47
CA ARG A 719 5.91 -11.55 14.94
C ARG A 719 5.91 -11.63 13.42
N SER A 720 6.06 -10.49 12.74
CA SER A 720 5.83 -10.46 11.30
C SER A 720 6.84 -11.28 10.51
N ALA A 721 8.05 -11.53 11.02
CA ALA A 721 9.04 -12.34 10.31
C ALA A 721 8.63 -13.81 10.16
N ASP A 722 8.15 -14.45 11.22
CA ASP A 722 7.67 -15.83 11.12
C ASP A 722 6.36 -15.88 10.28
N PHE A 723 5.47 -14.89 10.44
CA PHE A 723 4.24 -14.80 9.63
C PHE A 723 4.52 -14.66 8.14
N PHE A 724 5.46 -13.80 7.75
CA PHE A 724 5.87 -13.61 6.36
C PHE A 724 6.25 -14.95 5.70
N THR A 725 7.05 -15.78 6.39
CA THR A 725 7.41 -17.10 5.85
C THR A 725 6.24 -18.05 5.75
N THR A 726 5.28 -17.96 6.67
CA THR A 726 4.05 -18.76 6.67
C THR A 726 3.15 -18.37 5.51
N MET A 727 2.92 -17.08 5.32
CA MET A 727 2.18 -16.52 4.19
C MET A 727 2.83 -16.96 2.87
N TRP A 728 4.15 -16.84 2.76
CA TRP A 728 4.89 -17.23 1.55
C TRP A 728 4.81 -18.74 1.28
N ALA A 729 4.91 -19.59 2.32
CA ALA A 729 4.70 -21.04 2.17
C ALA A 729 3.28 -21.39 1.68
N ASN A 730 2.27 -20.69 2.20
CA ASN A 730 0.89 -20.84 1.73
C ASN A 730 0.74 -20.39 0.27
N ALA A 731 1.44 -19.33 -0.13
CA ALA A 731 1.44 -18.83 -1.50
C ALA A 731 2.08 -19.85 -2.47
N VAL A 732 3.22 -20.44 -2.11
CA VAL A 732 3.87 -21.52 -2.88
C VAL A 732 2.95 -22.74 -2.99
N THR A 733 2.33 -23.16 -1.88
CA THR A 733 1.41 -24.30 -1.86
C THR A 733 0.21 -24.05 -2.77
N ARG A 734 -0.41 -22.87 -2.67
CA ARG A 734 -1.55 -22.52 -3.52
C ARG A 734 -1.14 -22.38 -4.98
N GLY A 735 0.00 -21.76 -5.25
CA GLY A 735 0.54 -21.54 -6.60
C GLY A 735 0.63 -22.81 -7.44
N ALA A 736 1.04 -23.92 -6.82
CA ALA A 736 1.14 -25.23 -7.48
C ALA A 736 -0.21 -25.78 -8.01
N SER A 737 -1.34 -25.23 -7.56
CA SER A 737 -2.69 -25.65 -7.95
C SER A 737 -3.43 -24.69 -8.88
N ILE A 738 -2.82 -23.55 -9.24
CA ILE A 738 -3.43 -22.55 -10.11
C ILE A 738 -3.25 -22.98 -11.57
N GLN A 739 -4.37 -23.26 -12.23
CA GLN A 739 -4.46 -23.68 -13.65
C GLN A 739 -4.33 -22.50 -14.59
#